data_AF-A0AAD5EPN4-F1
#
_entry.id   AF-A0AAD5EPN4-F1
#
_cell.length_a   1.000
_cell.length_b   1.000
_cell.length_c   1.000
_cell.angle_alpha   90.00
_cell.angle_beta   90.00
_cell.angle_gamma   90.00
#
_symmetry.space_group_name_H-M   'P 1'
#
loop_
_entity.id
_entity.type
_entity.pdbx_description
1 polymer ?
#
loop_
_entity_poly.entity_id
_entity_poly.type
_entity_poly.pdbx_seq_one_letter_code
_entity_poly.pdbx_strand_id
1 'polypeptide(L)'
;MGEPRYGRIHLRPTPSGPEFLPVPPSYPPGRGEYYSDDDRYTRKEDRHPRHISVTPQTPSPPPVRRQRAASGDPPQHAYIETVRDSRARGESGISMDPRVPSPPRANRHRERRPKEERRLSAPVIPLYHPMVPPPQSPPPQGRKRSSTTRKARPITPEVSNPGSDQELLSPPTNVRNVSPLGNASMQLQRSKSERTPNPSRPGLTPAYSDWARRSWSNISGSSFLGDKVYQYRPLEEQSIRLIRISPERKTMIKCEIMHVSLEDPPRYIAVSYAWGDPGDTRKIEIEGCAISVSASLHGAFQVLRQRVESVLVWVDALSIDQQNRDERAQQVQLMPDIYSNAESVAIWLGPEEDDSSSAVDFLGQVAAQAKYPDKISRLLTAGARNGDLAAVVSLFERDYWRRLWVVQEVFNAREIYVYCGPTKLSWDSYQLASDAFSEHRGDMAFRNDQIEGRRAVISPDQFSYAQVLIYQGPASLPDLRAYMGDGEGALLEILRACRRKLASDPRDKLFGLLGVLPDEIRNEFRADYNLPVKDVYTEVVDYLLKTTQCLDVICEAIHFPVHTSSANLPSFVPDWSHVPQTTSLACKFGFSAAGSTKARCAFLDERLNKLEISAIPLDTIKNKGIAVGTLCNLGDYLMAFLHWRALLLDSFRQEDEESRQRAEEDLATTLSLGQIPSPYNWPSEWRTACYSIFANLIHERLPYIPLDRTLFDYLNVAIAVRPEARREYLQRHFGDRMMGRCFCITQEKRIGMGTGFMLPGDQVVVPLGCSTPILLRPEGTRGEYRFVGDVYISGYMNGRAAEQWKAGKRSLKKYVLH
;
A
#
# COMPACT_ATOMS: atom_id res chain seq x y z
N MET A 1 65.22 -14.87 -17.62
CA MET A 1 65.84 -14.33 -16.38
C MET A 1 64.70 -14.15 -15.40
N GLY A 2 64.60 -14.82 -14.24
CA GLY A 2 65.62 -15.56 -13.48
C GLY A 2 66.18 -14.69 -12.37
N GLU A 3 66.33 -15.12 -11.11
CA GLU A 3 66.15 -16.45 -10.47
C GLU A 3 65.86 -16.26 -8.95
N PRO A 4 65.98 -17.28 -8.05
CA PRO A 4 65.23 -18.54 -7.93
C PRO A 4 64.40 -18.61 -6.60
N ARG A 5 63.36 -19.47 -6.46
CA ARG A 5 63.31 -20.81 -5.77
C ARG A 5 64.04 -20.89 -4.40
N TYR A 6 63.64 -21.65 -3.37
CA TYR A 6 62.77 -22.83 -3.16
C TYR A 6 62.09 -22.72 -1.75
N GLY A 7 61.23 -23.61 -1.22
CA GLY A 7 60.62 -24.88 -1.66
C GLY A 7 59.93 -25.60 -0.47
N ARG A 8 58.94 -26.48 -0.74
CA ARG A 8 58.11 -27.15 0.30
C ARG A 8 58.85 -28.23 1.09
N ILE A 9 58.39 -28.50 2.33
CA ILE A 9 58.40 -29.84 2.94
C ILE A 9 56.99 -30.14 3.51
N HIS A 10 56.50 -31.38 3.36
CA HIS A 10 55.29 -31.91 3.99
C HIS A 10 55.66 -32.80 5.19
N LEU A 11 54.97 -32.69 6.32
CA LEU A 11 54.89 -33.76 7.33
C LEU A 11 53.52 -33.83 8.04
N ARG A 12 53.10 -35.06 8.34
CA ARG A 12 52.02 -35.55 9.22
C ARG A 12 52.41 -37.00 9.58
N PRO A 13 51.90 -37.63 10.66
CA PRO A 13 51.25 -37.07 11.86
C PRO A 13 51.74 -37.71 13.20
N THR A 14 51.39 -37.09 14.34
CA THR A 14 51.26 -37.75 15.69
C THR A 14 52.54 -38.36 16.32
N PRO A 15 52.56 -38.86 17.59
CA PRO A 15 51.51 -38.91 18.63
C PRO A 15 51.87 -38.34 20.02
N SER A 16 50.86 -38.05 20.86
CA SER A 16 50.80 -38.40 22.31
C SER A 16 49.44 -38.02 22.91
N GLY A 17 48.90 -38.88 23.79
CA GLY A 17 47.72 -38.61 24.64
C GLY A 17 48.12 -38.05 26.02
N PRO A 18 47.21 -38.04 27.03
CA PRO A 18 46.49 -39.26 27.45
C PRO A 18 44.96 -39.14 27.65
N GLU A 19 44.32 -40.29 27.90
CA GLU A 19 42.89 -40.48 28.26
C GLU A 19 42.65 -40.25 29.78
N PHE A 20 41.42 -40.06 30.29
CA PHE A 20 40.48 -41.04 30.92
C PHE A 20 39.42 -40.19 31.70
N LEU A 21 38.18 -40.58 32.09
CA LEU A 21 37.09 -41.46 31.60
C LEU A 21 35.74 -40.96 32.26
N PRO A 22 34.53 -41.38 31.82
CA PRO A 22 33.25 -40.70 32.14
C PRO A 22 32.34 -41.38 33.19
N VAL A 23 31.36 -40.63 33.76
CA VAL A 23 30.19 -41.14 34.52
C VAL A 23 28.95 -40.21 34.35
N PRO A 24 27.71 -40.73 34.11
CA PRO A 24 26.44 -39.97 34.10
C PRO A 24 25.62 -40.12 35.40
N PRO A 25 24.48 -39.40 35.57
CA PRO A 25 23.19 -40.10 35.46
C PRO A 25 22.04 -39.28 34.82
N SER A 26 20.85 -39.88 34.71
CA SER A 26 19.66 -39.40 33.99
C SER A 26 18.43 -39.15 34.91
N TYR A 27 17.41 -38.42 34.42
CA TYR A 27 15.93 -38.56 34.62
C TYR A 27 15.21 -37.26 34.15
N PRO A 28 13.86 -37.15 34.12
CA PRO A 28 13.00 -37.46 32.96
C PRO A 28 12.31 -36.23 32.33
N PRO A 29 11.64 -36.35 31.16
CA PRO A 29 10.96 -35.22 30.50
C PRO A 29 9.60 -34.87 31.13
N GLY A 30 9.43 -33.61 31.54
CA GLY A 30 8.14 -33.01 31.88
C GLY A 30 7.37 -32.52 30.64
N ARG A 31 6.03 -32.43 30.74
CA ARG A 31 5.15 -31.86 29.71
C ARG A 31 4.67 -30.46 30.13
N GLY A 32 4.35 -29.64 29.13
CA GLY A 32 3.63 -28.37 29.29
C GLY A 32 4.57 -27.17 29.44
N GLU A 33 4.19 -25.96 28.99
CA GLU A 33 3.02 -25.53 28.21
C GLU A 33 3.45 -24.39 27.27
N TYR A 34 2.89 -24.31 26.07
CA TYR A 34 3.11 -23.16 25.18
C TYR A 34 2.18 -22.02 25.62
N TYR A 35 2.75 -20.97 26.22
CA TYR A 35 2.03 -19.72 26.43
C TYR A 35 1.96 -18.94 25.12
N SER A 36 0.73 -18.67 24.68
CA SER A 36 0.41 -17.78 23.56
C SER A 36 -0.13 -16.46 24.12
N ASP A 37 0.74 -15.47 24.29
CA ASP A 37 0.34 -14.15 24.76
C ASP A 37 -0.28 -13.33 23.61
N ASP A 38 -1.59 -13.50 23.42
CA ASP A 38 -2.44 -12.75 22.49
C ASP A 38 -3.41 -11.88 23.30
N ASP A 39 -3.02 -10.63 23.58
CA ASP A 39 -3.63 -9.81 24.64
C ASP A 39 -4.38 -8.58 24.09
N ARG A 40 -5.64 -8.78 23.71
CA ARG A 40 -6.58 -7.71 23.31
C ARG A 40 -7.38 -7.23 24.53
N TYR A 41 -6.94 -6.15 25.17
CA TYR A 41 -7.59 -5.64 26.40
C TYR A 41 -8.99 -5.02 26.19
N THR A 42 -10.03 -5.86 26.22
CA THR A 42 -11.41 -5.38 26.44
C THR A 42 -11.62 -5.06 27.92
N ARG A 43 -11.75 -3.77 28.27
CA ARG A 43 -11.91 -3.31 29.65
C ARG A 43 -13.37 -3.41 30.12
N LYS A 44 -13.63 -4.13 31.21
CA LYS A 44 -14.88 -4.07 31.99
C LYS A 44 -14.56 -3.86 33.47
N GLU A 45 -15.44 -3.14 34.17
CA GLU A 45 -15.26 -2.71 35.56
C GLU A 45 -16.27 -3.39 36.49
N ASP A 46 -15.81 -3.77 37.69
CA ASP A 46 -16.59 -3.91 38.94
C ASP A 46 -15.66 -4.49 40.04
N ARG A 47 -15.73 -4.18 41.35
CA ARG A 47 -16.71 -3.37 42.11
C ARG A 47 -16.16 -2.96 43.52
N HIS A 48 -16.24 -1.66 43.86
CA HIS A 48 -16.65 -1.10 45.19
C HIS A 48 -15.82 -1.39 46.50
N PRO A 49 -16.14 -0.77 47.67
CA PRO A 49 -16.43 0.67 47.89
C PRO A 49 -15.82 1.26 49.20
N ARG A 50 -15.76 2.60 49.32
CA ARG A 50 -16.01 3.33 50.60
C ARG A 50 -16.70 4.67 50.33
N HIS A 51 -17.66 5.06 51.17
CA HIS A 51 -18.45 6.28 51.02
C HIS A 51 -17.80 7.50 51.68
N ILE A 52 -17.80 8.64 50.99
CA ILE A 52 -18.12 9.97 51.56
C ILE A 52 -19.09 10.67 50.58
N SER A 53 -20.09 11.39 51.09
CA SER A 53 -21.22 11.92 50.29
C SER A 53 -21.18 13.43 50.09
N VAL A 54 -21.16 13.89 48.84
CA VAL A 54 -21.51 15.27 48.43
C VAL A 54 -22.32 15.22 47.13
N THR A 55 -23.43 15.96 47.06
CA THR A 55 -24.32 16.04 45.90
C THR A 55 -23.98 17.21 44.97
N PRO A 56 -23.94 16.99 43.63
CA PRO A 56 -23.97 18.05 42.63
C PRO A 56 -25.36 18.23 42.00
N GLN A 57 -25.69 19.46 41.60
CA GLN A 57 -26.92 19.82 40.89
C GLN A 57 -26.72 19.80 39.36
N THR A 58 -27.80 19.63 38.59
CA THR A 58 -27.79 19.69 37.12
C THR A 58 -27.71 21.14 36.60
N PRO A 59 -26.76 21.47 35.71
CA PRO A 59 -26.74 22.76 35.02
C PRO A 59 -27.72 22.76 33.83
N SER A 60 -28.43 23.88 33.64
CA SER A 60 -29.31 24.12 32.48
C SER A 60 -28.57 24.90 31.37
N PRO A 61 -28.95 24.76 30.08
CA PRO A 61 -28.32 25.47 28.98
C PRO A 61 -28.66 26.98 28.97
N PRO A 62 -27.75 27.85 28.45
CA PRO A 62 -27.93 29.30 28.43
C PRO A 62 -28.87 29.79 27.31
N PRO A 63 -29.51 30.96 27.45
CA PRO A 63 -30.51 31.45 26.49
C PRO A 63 -29.90 32.16 25.27
N VAL A 64 -30.40 31.83 24.07
CA VAL A 64 -30.06 32.56 22.84
C VAL A 64 -30.95 33.80 22.67
N ARG A 65 -30.30 34.97 22.59
CA ARG A 65 -30.95 36.28 22.48
C ARG A 65 -31.10 36.69 21.01
N ARG A 66 -32.30 36.55 20.42
CA ARG A 66 -32.64 37.11 19.09
C ARG A 66 -33.58 38.31 19.22
N GLN A 67 -33.38 39.34 18.38
CA GLN A 67 -34.25 40.51 18.28
C GLN A 67 -35.28 40.38 17.14
N ARG A 68 -36.35 41.16 17.29
CA ARG A 68 -37.40 41.48 16.30
C ARG A 68 -36.85 42.33 15.13
N ALA A 69 -37.51 42.47 13.97
CA ALA A 69 -38.62 41.75 13.30
C ALA A 69 -38.84 42.34 11.88
N ALA A 70 -39.95 41.91 11.22
CA ALA A 70 -40.65 42.48 10.06
C ALA A 70 -40.30 41.88 8.66
N SER A 71 -41.25 41.71 7.72
CA SER A 71 -42.73 41.65 7.80
C SER A 71 -43.35 41.27 6.43
N GLY A 72 -44.39 40.43 6.36
CA GLY A 72 -45.20 40.25 5.14
C GLY A 72 -46.00 38.94 5.07
N ASP A 73 -47.33 39.03 5.05
CA ASP A 73 -48.35 37.96 5.03
C ASP A 73 -49.70 38.60 4.59
N PRO A 74 -50.77 37.86 4.24
CA PRO A 74 -50.89 36.58 3.51
C PRO A 74 -51.87 36.73 2.30
N PRO A 75 -52.42 35.67 1.66
CA PRO A 75 -53.62 34.94 2.15
C PRO A 75 -53.60 33.41 1.82
N GLN A 76 -54.71 32.65 1.91
CA GLN A 76 -55.44 32.15 3.10
C GLN A 76 -56.36 30.94 2.70
N HIS A 77 -57.07 30.36 3.68
CA HIS A 77 -58.12 29.31 3.60
C HIS A 77 -57.68 27.84 3.39
N ALA A 78 -58.28 26.82 4.05
CA ALA A 78 -59.10 26.76 5.29
C ALA A 78 -59.24 25.31 5.84
N TYR A 79 -59.47 25.18 7.17
CA TYR A 79 -60.12 24.13 8.04
C TYR A 79 -60.67 22.80 7.44
N ILE A 80 -60.87 21.67 8.16
CA ILE A 80 -61.50 21.35 9.50
C ILE A 80 -60.86 20.01 10.01
N GLU A 81 -60.33 19.82 11.24
CA GLU A 81 -60.93 19.38 12.54
C GLU A 81 -61.76 18.04 12.57
N THR A 82 -61.94 17.21 13.64
CA THR A 82 -61.30 16.90 14.96
C THR A 82 -61.89 15.56 15.56
N VAL A 83 -61.42 15.11 16.76
CA VAL A 83 -62.14 14.32 17.84
C VAL A 83 -61.98 12.77 18.03
N ARG A 84 -61.12 12.39 19.02
CA ARG A 84 -61.25 11.51 20.23
C ARG A 84 -61.74 10.02 20.30
N ASP A 85 -61.10 9.30 21.25
CA ASP A 85 -61.61 8.34 22.29
C ASP A 85 -62.22 6.96 21.90
N SER A 86 -62.19 5.87 22.71
CA SER A 86 -61.43 5.52 23.95
C SER A 86 -61.52 4.00 24.30
N ARG A 87 -60.76 3.52 25.31
CA ARG A 87 -61.01 2.48 26.37
C ARG A 87 -61.94 1.25 26.09
N ALA A 88 -61.73 0.04 26.66
CA ALA A 88 -60.66 -0.57 27.47
C ALA A 88 -60.91 -2.08 27.80
N ARG A 89 -59.85 -2.79 28.24
CA ARG A 89 -59.76 -4.00 29.13
C ARG A 89 -60.48 -5.33 28.80
N GLY A 90 -59.72 -6.41 29.03
CA GLY A 90 -60.18 -7.77 29.38
C GLY A 90 -58.99 -8.61 29.88
N GLU A 91 -59.09 -9.23 31.07
CA GLU A 91 -58.06 -10.07 31.74
C GLU A 91 -58.41 -11.56 31.52
N SER A 92 -57.53 -12.56 31.51
CA SER A 92 -56.55 -13.02 32.53
C SER A 92 -55.61 -14.11 31.93
N GLY A 93 -54.39 -14.38 32.44
CA GLY A 93 -54.08 -15.38 33.50
C GLY A 93 -54.18 -16.84 32.99
N ILE A 94 -53.19 -17.74 33.06
CA ILE A 94 -52.20 -18.07 34.13
C ILE A 94 -50.90 -18.70 33.52
N SER A 95 -49.83 -18.81 34.33
CA SER A 95 -48.46 -19.28 33.98
C SER A 95 -48.19 -20.78 34.23
N MET A 96 -47.24 -21.40 33.48
CA MET A 96 -46.07 -22.19 33.98
C MET A 96 -45.27 -22.89 32.84
N ASP A 97 -44.01 -23.26 33.14
CA ASP A 97 -42.94 -23.83 32.28
C ASP A 97 -42.08 -24.81 33.14
N PRO A 98 -41.04 -25.57 32.70
CA PRO A 98 -40.65 -26.18 31.41
C PRO A 98 -40.51 -27.74 31.48
N ARG A 99 -40.13 -28.42 30.37
CA ARG A 99 -38.89 -29.27 30.21
C ARG A 99 -38.90 -30.32 29.07
N VAL A 100 -37.68 -30.67 28.62
CA VAL A 100 -37.29 -31.63 27.57
C VAL A 100 -37.55 -33.10 27.96
N PRO A 101 -37.67 -34.05 27.00
CA PRO A 101 -36.57 -35.03 26.82
C PRO A 101 -36.32 -35.53 25.38
N SER A 102 -35.21 -36.26 25.21
CA SER A 102 -34.78 -37.08 24.05
C SER A 102 -34.14 -38.39 24.56
N PRO A 103 -33.63 -39.32 23.73
CA PRO A 103 -34.23 -40.11 22.63
C PRO A 103 -34.17 -41.64 22.93
N PRO A 104 -34.48 -42.55 21.98
CA PRO A 104 -34.14 -43.99 22.07
C PRO A 104 -33.21 -44.51 20.94
N ARG A 105 -32.66 -45.74 21.09
CA ARG A 105 -31.64 -46.31 20.17
C ARG A 105 -31.67 -47.86 20.05
N ALA A 106 -31.55 -48.36 18.81
CA ALA A 106 -30.94 -49.64 18.38
C ALA A 106 -31.60 -51.06 18.53
N ASN A 107 -31.66 -51.79 17.39
CA ASN A 107 -30.92 -53.06 17.04
C ASN A 107 -31.64 -54.42 16.74
N ARG A 108 -31.12 -55.12 15.69
CA ARG A 108 -31.14 -56.60 15.37
C ARG A 108 -32.47 -57.25 14.85
N HIS A 109 -32.51 -58.36 14.07
CA HIS A 109 -31.49 -59.31 13.50
C HIS A 109 -32.00 -60.22 12.32
N ARG A 110 -31.08 -60.69 11.42
CA ARG A 110 -31.08 -61.97 10.60
C ARG A 110 -32.16 -62.18 9.49
N GLU A 111 -32.04 -63.00 8.42
CA GLU A 111 -31.01 -63.78 7.63
C GLU A 111 -31.66 -64.14 6.23
N ARG A 112 -31.20 -64.92 5.20
CA ARG A 112 -30.09 -65.90 4.93
C ARG A 112 -29.67 -65.93 3.41
N ARG A 113 -29.41 -67.12 2.80
CA ARG A 113 -29.10 -67.45 1.37
C ARG A 113 -29.41 -68.96 1.08
N PRO A 114 -29.49 -69.44 -0.19
CA PRO A 114 -28.43 -70.31 -0.82
C PRO A 114 -28.15 -69.99 -2.34
N LYS A 115 -26.92 -70.03 -2.92
CA LYS A 115 -26.05 -71.15 -3.47
C LYS A 115 -26.46 -71.66 -4.89
N GLU A 116 -25.63 -72.21 -5.81
CA GLU A 116 -24.15 -72.45 -6.03
C GLU A 116 -23.93 -72.90 -7.52
N GLU A 117 -22.78 -73.14 -8.19
CA GLU A 117 -21.29 -73.06 -8.05
C GLU A 117 -20.73 -72.81 -9.52
N ARG A 118 -19.51 -72.96 -10.12
CA ARG A 118 -18.11 -73.53 -10.02
C ARG A 118 -17.09 -72.53 -10.68
N ARG A 119 -15.74 -72.60 -10.70
CA ARG A 119 -14.63 -73.61 -10.73
C ARG A 119 -14.37 -74.28 -12.10
N LEU A 120 -13.16 -74.66 -12.53
CA LEU A 120 -11.77 -74.58 -11.99
C LEU A 120 -10.93 -73.52 -12.80
N SER A 121 -9.60 -73.47 -13.08
CA SER A 121 -8.38 -74.32 -12.92
C SER A 121 -7.08 -73.47 -12.83
N ALA A 122 -5.92 -74.08 -12.52
CA ALA A 122 -4.55 -73.50 -12.43
C ALA A 122 -3.49 -74.67 -12.50
N PRO A 123 -2.15 -74.55 -12.23
CA PRO A 123 -1.28 -73.41 -11.82
C PRO A 123 0.19 -73.40 -12.42
N VAL A 124 1.11 -72.63 -11.79
CA VAL A 124 2.61 -72.76 -11.71
C VAL A 124 3.49 -72.31 -12.95
N ILE A 125 4.41 -71.31 -12.93
CA ILE A 125 5.53 -70.83 -12.01
C ILE A 125 6.88 -71.57 -12.28
N PRO A 126 8.13 -71.00 -12.29
CA PRO A 126 8.70 -69.77 -11.64
C PRO A 126 9.73 -68.88 -12.46
N LEU A 127 10.41 -67.93 -11.77
CA LEU A 127 11.81 -67.41 -11.91
C LEU A 127 12.13 -65.93 -12.35
N TYR A 128 12.55 -65.13 -11.33
CA TYR A 128 13.63 -64.10 -11.24
C TYR A 128 13.64 -62.69 -11.91
N HIS A 129 14.22 -61.76 -11.11
CA HIS A 129 14.62 -60.35 -11.29
C HIS A 129 15.99 -60.17 -12.02
N PRO A 130 16.56 -58.95 -12.18
CA PRO A 130 16.01 -57.63 -12.57
C PRO A 130 16.89 -56.87 -13.62
N MET A 131 16.47 -55.75 -14.22
CA MET A 131 17.44 -54.69 -14.63
C MET A 131 16.90 -53.27 -14.95
N VAL A 132 17.87 -52.35 -15.02
CA VAL A 132 17.85 -50.88 -15.16
C VAL A 132 17.54 -50.41 -16.61
N PRO A 133 16.88 -49.23 -16.83
CA PRO A 133 16.76 -48.61 -18.15
C PRO A 133 18.03 -47.82 -18.57
N PRO A 134 18.47 -47.87 -19.86
CA PRO A 134 19.75 -47.33 -20.33
C PRO A 134 19.70 -45.83 -20.76
N PRO A 135 20.87 -45.18 -20.97
CA PRO A 135 20.99 -43.74 -21.25
C PRO A 135 20.99 -43.33 -22.74
N GLN A 136 21.06 -42.01 -22.93
CA GLN A 136 21.06 -41.15 -24.13
C GLN A 136 21.70 -41.68 -25.43
N SER A 137 21.25 -41.12 -26.57
CA SER A 137 21.84 -41.24 -27.92
C SER A 137 21.56 -39.99 -28.77
N PRO A 138 22.32 -39.72 -29.86
CA PRO A 138 22.71 -38.34 -30.21
C PRO A 138 22.10 -37.74 -31.49
N PRO A 139 22.29 -36.42 -31.75
CA PRO A 139 21.88 -35.78 -33.01
C PRO A 139 22.78 -36.22 -34.20
N PRO A 140 22.22 -36.36 -35.42
CA PRO A 140 22.97 -36.80 -36.60
C PRO A 140 23.69 -35.65 -37.33
N GLN A 141 24.88 -35.94 -37.88
CA GLN A 141 25.48 -35.16 -38.97
C GLN A 141 25.58 -36.01 -40.24
N GLY A 142 25.09 -35.51 -41.38
CA GLY A 142 25.05 -36.22 -42.66
C GLY A 142 25.46 -35.34 -43.85
N ARG A 143 26.72 -35.47 -44.30
CA ARG A 143 27.32 -34.68 -45.39
C ARG A 143 26.68 -34.90 -46.78
N LYS A 144 26.77 -33.88 -47.64
CA LYS A 144 27.32 -34.02 -49.02
C LYS A 144 27.65 -32.67 -49.70
N ARG A 145 28.89 -32.59 -50.23
CA ARG A 145 29.40 -31.83 -51.42
C ARG A 145 29.09 -30.31 -51.51
N SER A 146 30.06 -29.39 -51.41
CA SER A 146 31.16 -29.02 -52.35
C SER A 146 30.65 -28.37 -53.66
N SER A 147 31.20 -27.27 -54.21
CA SER A 147 32.42 -26.46 -53.91
C SER A 147 32.30 -25.07 -54.60
N THR A 148 33.02 -24.00 -54.24
CA THR A 148 34.34 -23.66 -54.85
C THR A 148 35.05 -22.44 -54.19
N THR A 149 36.38 -22.57 -53.96
CA THR A 149 37.50 -21.59 -54.12
C THR A 149 37.35 -20.06 -53.82
N ARG A 150 38.35 -19.33 -53.23
CA ARG A 150 39.69 -19.67 -52.66
C ARG A 150 40.37 -18.45 -51.95
N LYS A 151 41.32 -18.75 -51.05
CA LYS A 151 42.45 -17.92 -50.52
C LYS A 151 42.19 -16.91 -49.36
N ALA A 152 43.16 -16.59 -48.47
CA ALA A 152 44.24 -17.39 -47.86
C ALA A 152 45.04 -16.62 -46.76
N ARG A 153 44.96 -17.08 -45.50
CA ARG A 153 46.08 -17.26 -44.50
C ARG A 153 46.96 -16.03 -44.05
N PRO A 154 47.75 -16.14 -42.94
CA PRO A 154 47.61 -15.19 -41.81
C PRO A 154 48.95 -14.64 -41.23
N ILE A 155 48.98 -14.27 -39.91
CA ILE A 155 50.13 -14.19 -38.95
C ILE A 155 50.58 -12.77 -38.48
N THR A 156 50.11 -12.37 -37.27
CA THR A 156 50.78 -11.75 -36.07
C THR A 156 51.98 -10.78 -36.15
N PRO A 157 52.37 -10.04 -35.06
CA PRO A 157 51.64 -9.41 -33.92
C PRO A 157 52.18 -7.98 -33.58
N GLU A 158 52.29 -7.61 -32.27
CA GLU A 158 53.04 -6.48 -31.64
C GLU A 158 52.34 -5.08 -31.60
N VAL A 159 52.51 -4.17 -30.60
CA VAL A 159 53.09 -4.22 -29.22
C VAL A 159 52.56 -3.01 -28.36
N SER A 160 52.74 -3.07 -27.03
CA SER A 160 52.73 -1.97 -26.01
C SER A 160 51.46 -1.13 -25.67
N ASN A 161 51.22 -1.07 -24.36
CA ASN A 161 50.78 0.08 -23.53
C ASN A 161 52.01 0.40 -22.60
N PRO A 162 52.03 1.30 -21.58
CA PRO A 162 51.05 2.28 -21.06
C PRO A 162 51.64 3.67 -20.64
N GLY A 163 50.85 4.50 -19.93
CA GLY A 163 51.30 5.54 -18.98
C GLY A 163 51.39 7.00 -19.49
N SER A 164 51.42 8.04 -18.63
CA SER A 164 51.03 8.16 -17.20
C SER A 164 50.92 9.64 -16.75
N ASP A 165 50.43 9.84 -15.52
CA ASP A 165 50.68 10.99 -14.60
C ASP A 165 50.05 12.39 -14.80
N GLN A 166 50.19 13.18 -13.72
CA GLN A 166 49.45 14.39 -13.34
C GLN A 166 50.27 15.67 -13.61
N GLU A 167 49.63 16.84 -13.80
CA GLU A 167 49.52 17.87 -12.74
C GLU A 167 48.84 19.21 -13.17
N LEU A 168 48.37 19.90 -12.13
CA LEU A 168 48.14 21.35 -11.93
C LEU A 168 48.31 22.36 -13.09
N LEU A 169 47.34 23.28 -13.24
CA LEU A 169 47.57 24.74 -13.20
C LEU A 169 46.27 25.56 -12.99
N SER A 170 46.42 26.85 -12.64
CA SER A 170 45.35 27.72 -12.09
C SER A 170 44.70 28.68 -13.11
N PRO A 171 43.49 29.23 -12.83
CA PRO A 171 42.76 30.10 -13.75
C PRO A 171 43.11 31.60 -13.62
N PRO A 172 42.93 32.42 -14.69
CA PRO A 172 43.06 33.87 -14.63
C PRO A 172 41.75 34.59 -14.27
N THR A 173 41.84 35.61 -13.43
CA THR A 173 40.75 36.56 -13.10
C THR A 173 40.86 37.86 -13.88
N ASN A 174 39.71 38.53 -14.12
CA ASN A 174 39.44 39.98 -14.09
C ASN A 174 38.29 40.32 -15.07
N VAL A 175 37.12 40.83 -14.63
CA VAL A 175 36.82 42.14 -13.98
C VAL A 175 36.88 43.32 -14.95
N ARG A 176 35.69 43.83 -15.33
CA ARG A 176 35.33 45.26 -15.23
C ARG A 176 33.82 45.50 -15.45
N ASN A 177 33.33 46.59 -14.86
CA ASN A 177 31.93 47.05 -14.92
C ASN A 177 31.59 47.67 -16.28
N VAL A 178 30.30 47.75 -16.64
CA VAL A 178 29.57 49.03 -16.89
C VAL A 178 28.04 48.78 -16.86
N SER A 179 27.31 49.76 -16.34
CA SER A 179 25.88 50.07 -16.58
C SER A 179 25.78 51.62 -16.64
N PRO A 180 24.72 52.27 -17.15
CA PRO A 180 23.34 51.79 -17.34
C PRO A 180 22.64 52.30 -18.64
N LEU A 181 21.29 52.28 -18.65
CA LEU A 181 20.33 53.02 -19.51
C LEU A 181 20.11 52.54 -20.97
N GLY A 182 18.85 52.59 -21.43
CA GLY A 182 18.43 52.40 -22.82
C GLY A 182 16.98 51.92 -22.97
N ASN A 183 16.09 52.77 -23.47
CA ASN A 183 14.66 52.46 -23.72
C ASN A 183 14.40 51.94 -25.14
N ALA A 184 13.16 51.48 -25.37
CA ALA A 184 12.52 51.17 -26.64
C ALA A 184 12.97 49.87 -27.36
N SER A 185 12.20 49.25 -28.25
CA SER A 185 10.74 49.03 -28.45
C SER A 185 10.57 48.54 -29.90
N MET A 186 9.54 47.75 -30.16
CA MET A 186 9.07 47.28 -31.49
C MET A 186 9.93 46.26 -32.26
N GLN A 187 9.32 45.08 -32.43
CA GLN A 187 9.15 44.33 -33.69
C GLN A 187 10.35 44.13 -34.65
N LEU A 188 10.70 42.85 -34.87
CA LEU A 188 10.74 42.33 -36.24
C LEU A 188 10.34 40.85 -36.29
N GLN A 189 9.86 40.42 -37.46
CA GLN A 189 9.47 39.04 -37.75
C GLN A 189 10.70 38.10 -37.78
N ARG A 190 10.50 36.79 -37.56
CA ARG A 190 11.48 35.76 -37.94
C ARG A 190 10.83 34.64 -38.74
N SER A 191 11.48 34.30 -39.84
CA SER A 191 11.11 33.27 -40.81
C SER A 191 11.56 31.86 -40.38
N LYS A 192 10.97 30.84 -41.02
CA LYS A 192 11.37 29.43 -40.87
C LYS A 192 12.69 29.13 -41.59
N SER A 193 13.48 28.21 -41.03
CA SER A 193 14.35 27.28 -41.77
C SER A 193 14.75 26.12 -40.86
N GLU A 194 14.68 24.87 -41.31
CA GLU A 194 14.95 23.70 -40.45
C GLU A 194 16.44 23.44 -40.17
N ARG A 195 16.73 22.69 -39.10
CA ARG A 195 17.85 21.74 -39.03
C ARG A 195 17.51 20.57 -38.11
N THR A 196 17.73 19.35 -38.60
CA THR A 196 17.44 18.08 -37.93
C THR A 196 18.65 17.53 -37.15
N PRO A 197 18.43 16.88 -36.00
CA PRO A 197 19.36 15.91 -35.43
C PRO A 197 18.80 14.46 -35.51
N ASN A 198 19.70 13.48 -35.60
CA ASN A 198 19.37 12.04 -35.66
C ASN A 198 19.27 11.43 -34.24
N PRO A 199 18.60 10.27 -34.02
CA PRO A 199 18.14 9.86 -32.70
C PRO A 199 19.15 9.06 -31.88
N SER A 200 19.03 9.13 -30.54
CA SER A 200 19.71 8.25 -29.59
C SER A 200 18.85 7.98 -28.35
N ARG A 201 18.25 6.79 -28.30
CA ARG A 201 17.62 6.10 -27.14
C ARG A 201 16.88 6.95 -26.08
N PRO A 202 15.53 7.00 -26.11
CA PRO A 202 14.74 7.45 -24.96
C PRO A 202 14.75 6.42 -23.82
N GLY A 203 14.67 6.89 -22.57
CA GLY A 203 14.40 6.05 -21.40
C GLY A 203 12.92 5.73 -21.23
N LEU A 204 12.61 4.63 -20.54
CA LEU A 204 11.24 4.16 -20.33
C LEU A 204 10.43 5.13 -19.45
N THR A 205 9.38 5.71 -20.03
CA THR A 205 8.33 6.45 -19.32
C THR A 205 6.98 5.91 -19.81
N PRO A 206 6.03 5.52 -18.93
CA PRO A 206 4.73 5.01 -19.36
C PRO A 206 3.87 6.12 -20.00
N ALA A 207 3.70 6.08 -21.31
CA ALA A 207 2.92 7.05 -22.08
C ALA A 207 1.40 6.82 -21.96
N TYR A 208 0.87 6.88 -20.74
CA TYR A 208 -0.52 6.49 -20.44
C TYR A 208 -1.55 7.64 -20.51
N SER A 209 -1.11 8.90 -20.60
CA SER A 209 -1.98 10.09 -20.49
C SER A 209 -2.42 10.72 -21.84
N ASP A 210 -1.79 10.36 -22.96
CA ASP A 210 -2.04 11.02 -24.27
C ASP A 210 -3.03 10.28 -25.19
N TRP A 211 -3.36 9.01 -24.90
CA TRP A 211 -4.14 8.19 -25.84
C TRP A 211 -5.65 8.49 -25.84
N ALA A 212 -6.19 8.97 -24.72
CA ALA A 212 -7.59 9.38 -24.59
C ALA A 212 -7.98 10.53 -25.56
N ARG A 213 -7.00 11.28 -26.09
CA ARG A 213 -7.20 12.33 -27.11
C ARG A 213 -7.02 11.85 -28.56
N ARG A 214 -6.67 10.57 -28.78
CA ARG A 214 -6.27 10.04 -30.11
C ARG A 214 -7.05 8.82 -30.59
N SER A 215 -7.76 8.12 -29.71
CA SER A 215 -8.38 6.82 -30.06
C SER A 215 -9.53 6.86 -31.07
N TRP A 216 -10.06 8.03 -31.45
CA TRP A 216 -11.26 8.18 -32.30
C TRP A 216 -11.09 9.19 -33.47
N SER A 217 -9.86 9.45 -33.93
CA SER A 217 -9.58 10.54 -34.90
C SER A 217 -9.15 10.12 -36.32
N ASN A 218 -9.22 8.82 -36.68
CA ASN A 218 -8.83 8.31 -38.00
C ASN A 218 -9.95 7.50 -38.69
N ILE A 219 -10.99 8.16 -39.18
CA ILE A 219 -11.90 7.60 -40.21
C ILE A 219 -12.08 8.63 -41.34
N SER A 220 -11.17 8.58 -42.32
CA SER A 220 -11.35 9.23 -43.63
C SER A 220 -10.57 8.45 -44.70
N GLY A 221 -11.18 7.41 -45.25
CA GLY A 221 -10.56 6.49 -46.21
C GLY A 221 -11.61 5.55 -46.80
N SER A 222 -12.32 6.00 -47.83
CA SER A 222 -13.49 5.34 -48.39
C SER A 222 -13.18 4.00 -49.07
N SER A 223 -13.97 2.96 -48.76
CA SER A 223 -14.80 2.29 -49.79
C SER A 223 -15.94 1.43 -49.22
N PHE A 224 -17.16 1.66 -49.73
CA PHE A 224 -18.40 0.83 -49.64
C PHE A 224 -19.02 0.54 -48.26
N LEU A 225 -20.29 0.96 -48.11
CA LEU A 225 -21.21 0.72 -46.98
C LEU A 225 -20.64 1.13 -45.61
N GLY A 226 -20.88 2.38 -45.20
CA GLY A 226 -20.36 2.94 -43.95
C GLY A 226 -20.81 2.18 -42.70
N ASP A 227 -19.85 1.88 -41.83
CA ASP A 227 -20.10 1.29 -40.50
C ASP A 227 -21.06 2.18 -39.69
N LYS A 228 -22.11 1.57 -39.13
CA LYS A 228 -23.02 2.24 -38.20
C LYS A 228 -22.33 2.45 -36.86
N VAL A 229 -21.98 3.70 -36.56
CA VAL A 229 -21.56 4.13 -35.22
C VAL A 229 -22.80 4.17 -34.31
N TYR A 230 -22.73 3.52 -33.15
CA TYR A 230 -23.79 3.63 -32.14
C TYR A 230 -23.78 5.03 -31.52
N GLN A 231 -24.98 5.61 -31.32
CA GLN A 231 -25.13 6.93 -30.70
C GLN A 231 -25.92 6.76 -29.39
N TYR A 232 -25.30 7.14 -28.28
CA TYR A 232 -25.98 7.17 -26.99
C TYR A 232 -27.11 8.19 -26.99
N ARG A 233 -28.24 7.83 -26.37
CA ARG A 233 -29.29 8.78 -26.02
C ARG A 233 -28.91 9.41 -24.66
N PRO A 234 -29.07 10.71 -24.45
CA PRO A 234 -28.81 11.33 -23.15
C PRO A 234 -29.57 10.64 -22.02
N LEU A 235 -28.94 10.56 -20.84
CA LEU A 235 -29.62 10.12 -19.62
C LEU A 235 -30.32 11.29 -18.94
N GLU A 236 -31.41 10.98 -18.25
CA GLU A 236 -32.07 11.89 -17.31
C GLU A 236 -31.34 11.84 -15.95
N GLU A 237 -31.71 12.73 -15.01
CA GLU A 237 -31.22 12.60 -13.64
C GLU A 237 -31.68 11.28 -13.00
N GLN A 238 -30.89 10.77 -12.05
CA GLN A 238 -31.11 9.47 -11.37
C GLN A 238 -31.38 8.28 -12.32
N SER A 239 -30.86 8.33 -13.56
CA SER A 239 -31.07 7.29 -14.56
C SER A 239 -29.76 6.64 -14.99
N ILE A 240 -29.84 5.36 -15.37
CA ILE A 240 -28.71 4.55 -15.83
C ILE A 240 -29.06 3.76 -17.08
N ARG A 241 -28.05 3.23 -17.78
CA ARG A 241 -28.23 2.25 -18.85
C ARG A 241 -27.88 0.85 -18.36
N LEU A 242 -28.68 -0.15 -18.71
CA LEU A 242 -28.43 -1.57 -18.51
C LEU A 242 -28.28 -2.26 -19.86
N ILE A 243 -27.29 -3.15 -19.95
CA ILE A 243 -26.98 -3.94 -21.14
C ILE A 243 -27.70 -5.29 -21.03
N ARG A 244 -28.67 -5.54 -21.91
CA ARG A 244 -29.36 -6.83 -22.00
C ARG A 244 -28.57 -7.77 -22.91
N ILE A 245 -27.83 -8.71 -22.33
CA ILE A 245 -27.03 -9.69 -23.07
C ILE A 245 -27.94 -10.85 -23.56
N SER A 246 -27.87 -11.17 -24.86
CA SER A 246 -28.63 -12.26 -25.47
C SER A 246 -28.13 -13.66 -25.06
N PRO A 247 -29.01 -14.68 -24.99
CA PRO A 247 -28.65 -16.05 -24.67
C PRO A 247 -27.55 -16.66 -25.58
N GLU A 248 -26.91 -17.74 -25.15
CA GLU A 248 -25.81 -18.44 -25.85
C GLU A 248 -26.12 -18.94 -27.27
N ARG A 249 -27.37 -18.86 -27.74
CA ARG A 249 -27.86 -19.38 -29.05
C ARG A 249 -27.19 -18.80 -30.31
N LYS A 250 -26.25 -17.86 -30.16
CA LYS A 250 -25.46 -17.23 -31.23
C LYS A 250 -24.00 -17.10 -30.79
N THR A 251 -23.07 -17.39 -31.70
CA THR A 251 -21.61 -17.26 -31.47
C THR A 251 -21.21 -15.82 -31.17
N MET A 252 -21.68 -14.87 -31.98
CA MET A 252 -21.59 -13.44 -31.71
C MET A 252 -22.44 -13.07 -30.49
N ILE A 253 -21.84 -12.35 -29.53
CA ILE A 253 -22.58 -11.73 -28.43
C ILE A 253 -23.43 -10.58 -28.99
N LYS A 254 -24.74 -10.62 -28.71
CA LYS A 254 -25.69 -9.56 -29.08
C LYS A 254 -26.28 -8.93 -27.84
N CYS A 255 -26.37 -7.61 -27.81
CA CYS A 255 -26.92 -6.84 -26.71
C CYS A 255 -27.93 -5.76 -27.17
N GLU A 256 -28.74 -5.30 -26.23
CA GLU A 256 -29.67 -4.17 -26.36
C GLU A 256 -29.43 -3.21 -25.18
N ILE A 257 -29.62 -1.90 -25.35
CA ILE A 257 -29.38 -0.91 -24.28
C ILE A 257 -30.71 -0.40 -23.73
N MET A 258 -30.99 -0.77 -22.48
CA MET A 258 -32.21 -0.42 -21.76
C MET A 258 -31.92 0.76 -20.82
N HIS A 259 -32.65 1.85 -20.95
CA HIS A 259 -32.54 3.02 -20.05
C HIS A 259 -33.54 2.82 -18.90
N VAL A 260 -33.12 3.03 -17.65
CA VAL A 260 -33.94 2.82 -16.44
C VAL A 260 -33.69 3.90 -15.40
N SER A 261 -34.69 4.20 -14.57
CA SER A 261 -34.49 4.94 -13.32
C SER A 261 -33.74 4.08 -12.30
N LEU A 262 -32.95 4.72 -11.45
CA LEU A 262 -32.24 4.11 -10.33
C LEU A 262 -33.11 4.04 -9.05
N GLU A 263 -34.29 4.66 -9.05
CA GLU A 263 -35.27 4.62 -7.94
C GLU A 263 -35.99 3.26 -7.83
N ASP A 264 -36.32 2.63 -8.98
CA ASP A 264 -36.91 1.29 -9.08
C ASP A 264 -36.26 0.50 -10.25
N PRO A 265 -34.99 0.09 -10.12
CA PRO A 265 -34.27 -0.56 -11.20
C PRO A 265 -34.65 -2.06 -11.29
N PRO A 266 -34.90 -2.61 -12.49
CA PRO A 266 -35.10 -4.04 -12.67
C PRO A 266 -33.81 -4.79 -12.35
N ARG A 267 -33.92 -5.97 -11.71
CA ARG A 267 -32.77 -6.79 -11.26
C ARG A 267 -31.68 -6.92 -12.32
N TYR A 268 -30.45 -6.60 -11.92
CA TYR A 268 -29.27 -6.59 -12.77
C TYR A 268 -28.01 -7.00 -11.99
N ILE A 269 -26.97 -7.39 -12.72
CA ILE A 269 -25.64 -7.68 -12.19
C ILE A 269 -24.71 -6.52 -12.51
N ALA A 270 -24.02 -5.93 -11.54
CA ALA A 270 -22.95 -4.98 -11.81
C ALA A 270 -21.64 -5.74 -12.10
N VAL A 271 -20.95 -5.41 -13.19
CA VAL A 271 -19.74 -6.11 -13.62
C VAL A 271 -18.49 -5.34 -13.19
N SER A 272 -17.70 -5.94 -12.31
CA SER A 272 -16.40 -5.42 -11.89
C SER A 272 -15.29 -6.22 -12.57
N TYR A 273 -14.39 -5.58 -13.31
CA TYR A 273 -13.40 -6.29 -14.14
C TYR A 273 -12.11 -5.51 -14.38
N ALA A 274 -11.01 -6.21 -14.66
CA ALA A 274 -9.78 -5.56 -15.14
C ALA A 274 -9.95 -5.18 -16.63
N TRP A 275 -9.59 -3.95 -17.03
CA TRP A 275 -9.80 -3.50 -18.42
C TRP A 275 -9.09 -4.39 -19.47
N GLY A 276 -7.91 -4.95 -19.12
CA GLY A 276 -7.07 -5.76 -20.01
C GLY A 276 -6.18 -4.89 -20.91
N ASP A 277 -5.56 -5.50 -21.92
CA ASP A 277 -4.89 -4.76 -22.99
C ASP A 277 -5.94 -3.97 -23.81
N PRO A 278 -5.88 -2.62 -23.88
CA PRO A 278 -6.82 -1.84 -24.68
C PRO A 278 -6.67 -2.06 -26.20
N GLY A 279 -5.56 -2.64 -26.66
CA GLY A 279 -5.39 -3.07 -28.04
C GLY A 279 -6.10 -4.39 -28.36
N ASP A 280 -6.23 -5.29 -27.39
CA ASP A 280 -6.84 -6.61 -27.61
C ASP A 280 -8.37 -6.54 -27.51
N THR A 281 -9.02 -6.34 -28.66
CA THR A 281 -10.47 -6.12 -28.74
C THR A 281 -11.22 -7.24 -29.45
N ARG A 282 -12.49 -7.43 -29.08
CA ARG A 282 -13.45 -8.35 -29.70
C ARG A 282 -14.70 -7.57 -30.08
N LYS A 283 -15.35 -7.96 -31.18
CA LYS A 283 -16.61 -7.32 -31.60
C LYS A 283 -17.80 -7.95 -30.86
N ILE A 284 -18.75 -7.10 -30.49
CA ILE A 284 -20.12 -7.44 -30.08
C ILE A 284 -21.10 -6.67 -30.96
N GLU A 285 -22.37 -7.08 -30.99
CA GLU A 285 -23.41 -6.36 -31.72
C GLU A 285 -24.41 -5.71 -30.76
N ILE A 286 -24.55 -4.39 -30.80
CA ILE A 286 -25.54 -3.63 -30.03
C ILE A 286 -26.52 -2.98 -31.00
N GLU A 287 -27.80 -3.36 -30.92
CA GLU A 287 -28.89 -2.80 -31.76
C GLU A 287 -28.58 -2.80 -33.28
N GLY A 288 -27.84 -3.83 -33.74
CA GLY A 288 -27.40 -3.97 -35.13
C GLY A 288 -26.17 -3.14 -35.53
N CYS A 289 -25.52 -2.46 -34.58
CA CYS A 289 -24.24 -1.79 -34.74
C CYS A 289 -23.12 -2.68 -34.18
N ALA A 290 -21.99 -2.81 -34.88
CA ALA A 290 -20.85 -3.62 -34.43
C ALA A 290 -19.89 -2.77 -33.59
N ILE A 291 -19.76 -3.08 -32.30
CA ILE A 291 -18.93 -2.32 -31.35
C ILE A 291 -17.75 -3.18 -30.90
N SER A 292 -16.56 -2.60 -30.83
CA SER A 292 -15.38 -3.24 -30.26
C SER A 292 -15.32 -3.01 -28.75
N VAL A 293 -15.19 -4.08 -27.97
CA VAL A 293 -14.92 -4.07 -26.51
C VAL A 293 -13.58 -4.77 -26.24
N SER A 294 -12.97 -4.56 -25.08
CA SER A 294 -11.75 -5.31 -24.73
C SER A 294 -12.04 -6.81 -24.58
N ALA A 295 -11.05 -7.65 -24.83
CA ALA A 295 -11.17 -9.10 -24.70
C ALA A 295 -11.54 -9.52 -23.26
N SER A 296 -11.13 -8.73 -22.26
CA SER A 296 -11.54 -8.92 -20.86
C SER A 296 -13.06 -8.76 -20.70
N LEU A 297 -13.65 -7.67 -21.21
CA LEU A 297 -15.11 -7.45 -21.13
C LEU A 297 -15.89 -8.50 -21.94
N HIS A 298 -15.38 -8.90 -23.12
CA HIS A 298 -15.97 -9.99 -23.88
C HIS A 298 -15.94 -11.32 -23.09
N GLY A 299 -14.86 -11.61 -22.37
CA GLY A 299 -14.76 -12.77 -21.46
C GLY A 299 -15.80 -12.72 -20.34
N ALA A 300 -15.92 -11.60 -19.64
CA ALA A 300 -16.94 -11.40 -18.61
C ALA A 300 -18.36 -11.62 -19.16
N PHE A 301 -18.69 -11.01 -20.30
CA PHE A 301 -19.98 -11.19 -20.97
C PHE A 301 -20.21 -12.64 -21.41
N GLN A 302 -19.18 -13.35 -21.86
CA GLN A 302 -19.30 -14.75 -22.28
C GLN A 302 -19.60 -15.67 -21.09
N VAL A 303 -19.00 -15.43 -19.92
CA VAL A 303 -19.24 -16.23 -18.70
C VAL A 303 -20.55 -15.86 -17.97
N LEU A 304 -21.03 -14.63 -18.14
CA LEU A 304 -22.32 -14.18 -17.61
C LEU A 304 -23.52 -14.56 -18.50
N ARG A 305 -23.32 -14.97 -19.75
CA ARG A 305 -24.41 -15.41 -20.64
C ARG A 305 -25.05 -16.70 -20.15
N GLN A 306 -26.38 -16.75 -20.25
CA GLN A 306 -27.16 -17.95 -19.98
C GLN A 306 -27.61 -18.65 -21.28
N ARG A 307 -27.88 -19.95 -21.18
CA ARG A 307 -28.31 -20.79 -22.32
C ARG A 307 -29.66 -20.39 -22.90
N VAL A 308 -30.59 -19.94 -22.04
CA VAL A 308 -32.01 -19.81 -22.37
C VAL A 308 -32.49 -18.36 -22.28
N GLU A 309 -32.11 -17.64 -21.22
CA GLU A 309 -32.63 -16.32 -20.84
C GLU A 309 -31.62 -15.18 -21.08
N SER A 310 -32.11 -13.95 -21.18
CA SER A 310 -31.27 -12.76 -21.32
C SER A 310 -30.84 -12.21 -19.96
N VAL A 311 -29.58 -11.87 -19.78
CA VAL A 311 -29.06 -11.29 -18.53
C VAL A 311 -28.98 -9.77 -18.64
N LEU A 312 -29.46 -9.06 -17.61
CA LEU A 312 -29.27 -7.61 -17.47
C LEU A 312 -27.98 -7.35 -16.68
N VAL A 313 -27.08 -6.56 -17.25
CA VAL A 313 -25.85 -6.12 -16.57
C VAL A 313 -25.67 -4.61 -16.62
N TRP A 314 -25.02 -4.04 -15.59
CA TRP A 314 -24.39 -2.73 -15.67
C TRP A 314 -22.89 -2.89 -15.82
N VAL A 315 -22.27 -2.09 -16.70
CA VAL A 315 -20.81 -2.03 -16.87
C VAL A 315 -20.35 -0.67 -17.39
N ASP A 316 -19.33 -0.08 -16.75
CA ASP A 316 -18.82 1.27 -16.99
C ASP A 316 -18.57 1.59 -18.49
N ALA A 317 -17.93 0.67 -19.21
CA ALA A 317 -17.49 0.87 -20.59
C ALA A 317 -18.60 0.84 -21.67
N LEU A 318 -19.83 0.48 -21.30
CA LEU A 318 -20.98 0.46 -22.23
C LEU A 318 -22.22 1.19 -21.68
N SER A 319 -22.33 1.34 -20.36
CA SER A 319 -23.49 1.95 -19.70
C SER A 319 -23.37 3.48 -19.64
N ILE A 320 -22.13 3.98 -19.63
CA ILE A 320 -21.77 5.41 -19.61
C ILE A 320 -21.22 5.78 -20.99
N ASP A 321 -21.62 6.94 -21.52
CA ASP A 321 -20.93 7.56 -22.66
C ASP A 321 -19.58 8.12 -22.18
N GLN A 322 -18.53 7.33 -22.33
CA GLN A 322 -17.16 7.68 -21.95
C GLN A 322 -16.58 8.88 -22.74
N GLN A 323 -17.25 9.37 -23.79
CA GLN A 323 -16.87 10.60 -24.50
C GLN A 323 -17.53 11.85 -23.87
N ASN A 324 -18.70 11.68 -23.24
CA ASN A 324 -19.40 12.74 -22.51
C ASN A 324 -18.86 12.85 -21.08
N ARG A 325 -18.06 13.89 -20.81
CA ARG A 325 -17.45 14.13 -19.49
C ARG A 325 -18.45 14.39 -18.39
N ASP A 326 -19.54 15.08 -18.71
CA ASP A 326 -20.50 15.56 -17.73
C ASP A 326 -21.45 14.41 -17.35
N GLU A 327 -21.79 13.54 -18.32
CA GLU A 327 -22.43 12.24 -18.02
C GLU A 327 -21.49 11.31 -17.25
N ARG A 328 -20.19 11.22 -17.60
CA ARG A 328 -19.22 10.42 -16.81
C ARG A 328 -19.13 10.92 -15.38
N ALA A 329 -19.07 12.24 -15.17
CA ALA A 329 -19.09 12.86 -13.84
C ALA A 329 -20.36 12.47 -13.05
N GLN A 330 -21.53 12.63 -13.67
CA GLN A 330 -22.83 12.28 -13.08
C GLN A 330 -22.90 10.78 -12.73
N GLN A 331 -22.56 9.89 -13.66
CA GLN A 331 -22.60 8.43 -13.44
C GLN A 331 -21.58 7.97 -12.39
N VAL A 332 -20.42 8.65 -12.26
CA VAL A 332 -19.46 8.40 -11.16
C VAL A 332 -20.04 8.78 -9.79
N GLN A 333 -20.81 9.87 -9.69
CA GLN A 333 -21.55 10.19 -8.44
C GLN A 333 -22.62 9.13 -8.11
N LEU A 334 -23.21 8.47 -9.11
CA LEU A 334 -24.23 7.43 -8.94
C LEU A 334 -23.66 6.02 -8.74
N MET A 335 -22.35 5.79 -8.88
CA MET A 335 -21.75 4.47 -8.63
C MET A 335 -22.05 3.84 -7.25
N PRO A 336 -22.20 4.57 -6.13
CA PRO A 336 -22.55 3.96 -4.84
C PRO A 336 -23.94 3.32 -4.90
N ASP A 337 -24.91 4.03 -5.46
CA ASP A 337 -26.30 3.59 -5.63
C ASP A 337 -26.44 2.51 -6.71
N ILE A 338 -25.60 2.52 -7.75
CA ILE A 338 -25.54 1.48 -8.78
C ILE A 338 -25.04 0.15 -8.19
N TYR A 339 -23.89 0.15 -7.52
CA TYR A 339 -23.33 -1.10 -6.98
C TYR A 339 -24.10 -1.61 -5.77
N SER A 340 -24.76 -0.73 -5.01
CA SER A 340 -25.63 -1.13 -3.90
C SER A 340 -27.03 -1.56 -4.32
N ASN A 341 -27.59 -1.14 -5.48
CA ASN A 341 -28.89 -1.62 -5.96
C ASN A 341 -28.83 -2.82 -6.93
N ALA A 342 -27.64 -3.22 -7.38
CA ALA A 342 -27.45 -4.48 -8.11
C ALA A 342 -27.89 -5.70 -7.27
N GLU A 343 -28.38 -6.75 -7.95
CA GLU A 343 -28.72 -8.03 -7.32
C GLU A 343 -27.46 -8.78 -6.86
N SER A 344 -26.36 -8.64 -7.61
CA SER A 344 -25.01 -9.01 -7.19
C SER A 344 -23.95 -8.29 -8.02
N VAL A 345 -22.72 -8.25 -7.50
CA VAL A 345 -21.53 -7.82 -8.25
C VAL A 345 -20.79 -9.06 -8.76
N ALA A 346 -20.57 -9.12 -10.07
CA ALA A 346 -19.76 -10.14 -10.71
C ALA A 346 -18.33 -9.60 -10.92
N ILE A 347 -17.39 -10.10 -10.12
CA ILE A 347 -15.96 -9.84 -10.26
C ILE A 347 -15.40 -10.77 -11.33
N TRP A 348 -14.81 -10.22 -12.39
CA TRP A 348 -14.12 -10.96 -13.45
C TRP A 348 -12.60 -10.79 -13.34
N LEU A 349 -11.92 -11.87 -12.95
CA LEU A 349 -10.47 -11.93 -12.84
C LEU A 349 -9.75 -12.28 -14.15
N GLY A 350 -10.49 -12.47 -15.25
CA GLY A 350 -9.95 -12.89 -16.54
C GLY A 350 -10.12 -14.39 -16.84
N PRO A 351 -9.53 -14.88 -17.95
CA PRO A 351 -9.66 -16.28 -18.40
C PRO A 351 -9.01 -17.30 -17.44
N GLU A 352 -9.25 -18.57 -17.74
CA GLU A 352 -8.57 -19.71 -17.13
C GLU A 352 -7.13 -19.77 -17.67
N GLU A 353 -6.17 -19.41 -16.82
CA GLU A 353 -4.73 -19.35 -17.09
C GLU A 353 -4.01 -19.58 -15.74
N ASP A 354 -2.72 -19.93 -15.75
CA ASP A 354 -1.89 -20.10 -14.54
C ASP A 354 -2.48 -21.05 -13.49
N ASP A 355 -3.07 -22.16 -13.92
CA ASP A 355 -3.77 -23.17 -13.11
C ASP A 355 -4.90 -22.59 -12.22
N SER A 356 -5.49 -21.45 -12.61
CA SER A 356 -6.46 -20.69 -11.80
C SER A 356 -7.69 -21.49 -11.34
N SER A 357 -8.09 -22.55 -12.05
CA SER A 357 -9.17 -23.42 -11.59
C SER A 357 -8.76 -24.22 -10.33
N SER A 358 -7.53 -24.73 -10.27
CA SER A 358 -6.97 -25.36 -9.06
C SER A 358 -6.82 -24.34 -7.93
N ALA A 359 -6.46 -23.08 -8.26
CA ALA A 359 -6.41 -22.00 -7.29
C ALA A 359 -7.77 -21.74 -6.63
N VAL A 360 -8.85 -21.67 -7.42
CA VAL A 360 -10.22 -21.44 -6.92
C VAL A 360 -10.72 -22.63 -6.09
N ASP A 361 -10.49 -23.86 -6.53
CA ASP A 361 -10.81 -25.06 -5.76
C ASP A 361 -9.99 -25.16 -4.45
N PHE A 362 -8.74 -24.71 -4.44
CA PHE A 362 -7.90 -24.65 -3.24
C PHE A 362 -8.35 -23.54 -2.28
N LEU A 363 -8.70 -22.34 -2.77
CA LEU A 363 -9.29 -21.27 -1.95
C LEU A 363 -10.57 -21.75 -1.26
N GLY A 364 -11.44 -22.47 -1.98
CA GLY A 364 -12.63 -23.11 -1.41
C GLY A 364 -12.31 -24.12 -0.30
N GLN A 365 -11.27 -24.95 -0.48
CA GLN A 365 -10.80 -25.90 0.54
C GLN A 365 -10.22 -25.21 1.78
N VAL A 366 -9.43 -24.14 1.61
CA VAL A 366 -8.88 -23.33 2.71
C VAL A 366 -10.02 -22.67 3.49
N ALA A 367 -10.94 -21.97 2.81
CA ALA A 367 -12.10 -21.34 3.44
C ALA A 367 -12.95 -22.33 4.23
N ALA A 368 -13.24 -23.51 3.66
CA ALA A 368 -14.00 -24.57 4.31
C ALA A 368 -13.32 -25.14 5.57
N GLN A 369 -12.00 -24.97 5.74
CA GLN A 369 -11.25 -25.42 6.92
C GLN A 369 -10.71 -24.28 7.81
N ALA A 370 -10.99 -23.01 7.52
CA ALA A 370 -10.40 -21.84 8.21
C ALA A 370 -10.54 -21.90 9.75
N LYS A 371 -11.63 -22.47 10.25
CA LYS A 371 -11.90 -22.67 11.70
C LYS A 371 -11.06 -23.79 12.36
N TYR A 372 -10.08 -24.36 11.67
CA TYR A 372 -9.27 -25.49 12.11
C TYR A 372 -7.78 -25.29 11.77
N PRO A 373 -7.01 -24.52 12.57
CA PRO A 373 -5.62 -24.16 12.26
C PRO A 373 -4.74 -25.35 11.87
N ASP A 374 -4.83 -26.43 12.65
CA ASP A 374 -4.15 -27.71 12.45
C ASP A 374 -4.36 -28.33 11.03
N LYS A 375 -5.53 -28.08 10.42
CA LYS A 375 -5.85 -28.49 9.05
C LYS A 375 -5.33 -27.48 8.02
N ILE A 376 -5.41 -26.18 8.29
CA ILE A 376 -4.85 -25.14 7.43
C ILE A 376 -3.34 -25.34 7.28
N SER A 377 -2.60 -25.49 8.38
CA SER A 377 -1.15 -25.80 8.33
C SER A 377 -0.84 -26.99 7.42
N ARG A 378 -1.68 -28.04 7.43
CA ARG A 378 -1.54 -29.24 6.58
C ARG A 378 -1.93 -28.96 5.12
N LEU A 379 -3.03 -28.24 4.86
CA LEU A 379 -3.44 -27.82 3.51
C LEU A 379 -2.38 -26.94 2.85
N LEU A 380 -1.83 -25.94 3.56
CA LEU A 380 -0.71 -25.13 3.08
C LEU A 380 0.55 -25.98 2.82
N THR A 381 0.75 -27.09 3.55
CA THR A 381 1.84 -28.04 3.29
C THR A 381 1.60 -28.84 2.00
N ALA A 382 0.35 -29.20 1.69
CA ALA A 382 -0.02 -29.89 0.46
C ALA A 382 0.04 -28.93 -0.74
N GLY A 383 -0.57 -27.75 -0.62
CA GLY A 383 -0.61 -26.68 -1.62
C GLY A 383 0.78 -26.18 -2.06
N ALA A 384 1.75 -26.18 -1.15
CA ALA A 384 3.15 -25.87 -1.46
C ALA A 384 3.87 -26.99 -2.26
N ARG A 385 3.35 -28.22 -2.24
CA ARG A 385 3.98 -29.41 -2.83
C ARG A 385 3.36 -29.84 -4.16
N ASN A 386 2.05 -29.63 -4.35
CA ASN A 386 1.34 -29.98 -5.58
C ASN A 386 1.30 -28.81 -6.59
N GLY A 387 1.33 -27.56 -6.13
CA GLY A 387 1.32 -26.36 -6.97
C GLY A 387 0.20 -25.37 -6.65
N ASP A 388 -0.81 -25.72 -5.86
CA ASP A 388 -1.99 -24.87 -5.66
C ASP A 388 -1.64 -23.49 -5.09
N LEU A 389 -0.65 -23.38 -4.20
CA LEU A 389 -0.22 -22.07 -3.69
C LEU A 389 0.47 -21.21 -4.76
N ALA A 390 1.09 -21.80 -5.80
CA ALA A 390 1.59 -21.04 -6.93
C ALA A 390 0.43 -20.49 -7.78
N ALA A 391 -0.60 -21.30 -8.01
CA ALA A 391 -1.79 -20.89 -8.75
C ALA A 391 -2.56 -19.77 -8.01
N VAL A 392 -2.71 -19.85 -6.68
CA VAL A 392 -3.31 -18.77 -5.87
C VAL A 392 -2.47 -17.50 -5.90
N VAL A 393 -1.13 -17.61 -5.83
CA VAL A 393 -0.23 -16.46 -5.99
C VAL A 393 -0.44 -15.78 -7.34
N SER A 394 -0.41 -16.52 -8.45
CA SER A 394 -0.67 -15.98 -9.79
C SER A 394 -2.06 -15.35 -9.91
N LEU A 395 -3.08 -15.93 -9.27
CA LEU A 395 -4.44 -15.39 -9.23
C LEU A 395 -4.56 -14.10 -8.40
N PHE A 396 -3.76 -13.95 -7.35
CA PHE A 396 -3.73 -12.79 -6.46
C PHE A 396 -2.89 -11.61 -7.00
N GLU A 397 -1.98 -11.86 -7.94
CA GLU A 397 -1.19 -10.81 -8.62
C GLU A 397 -1.88 -10.20 -9.85
N ARG A 398 -3.01 -10.76 -10.31
CA ARG A 398 -3.76 -10.23 -11.47
C ARG A 398 -4.19 -8.77 -11.26
N ASP A 399 -4.06 -7.94 -12.30
CA ASP A 399 -4.24 -6.48 -12.26
C ASP A 399 -5.56 -5.98 -11.65
N TYR A 400 -6.62 -6.79 -11.67
CA TYR A 400 -7.89 -6.51 -11.00
C TYR A 400 -7.69 -5.99 -9.57
N TRP A 401 -6.90 -6.71 -8.77
CA TRP A 401 -6.66 -6.41 -7.35
C TRP A 401 -5.94 -5.07 -7.15
N ARG A 402 -5.20 -4.60 -8.16
CA ARG A 402 -4.40 -3.37 -8.09
C ARG A 402 -5.25 -2.12 -8.36
N ARG A 403 -6.43 -2.23 -8.98
CA ARG A 403 -7.32 -1.09 -9.30
C ARG A 403 -7.78 -0.33 -8.04
N LEU A 404 -8.04 0.96 -8.21
CA LEU A 404 -8.71 1.81 -7.21
C LEU A 404 -10.23 1.62 -7.24
N TRP A 405 -10.82 1.69 -8.43
CA TRP A 405 -12.28 1.61 -8.64
C TRP A 405 -12.92 0.42 -7.90
N VAL A 406 -12.28 -0.75 -7.95
CA VAL A 406 -12.77 -2.00 -7.32
C VAL A 406 -12.98 -1.89 -5.80
N VAL A 407 -12.40 -0.88 -5.14
CA VAL A 407 -12.64 -0.60 -3.71
C VAL A 407 -14.11 -0.23 -3.47
N GLN A 408 -14.66 0.74 -4.20
CA GLN A 408 -16.07 1.11 -4.03
C GLN A 408 -17.03 0.08 -4.63
N GLU A 409 -16.60 -0.62 -5.68
CA GLU A 409 -17.36 -1.70 -6.34
C GLU A 409 -17.59 -2.90 -5.40
N VAL A 410 -16.59 -3.26 -4.58
CA VAL A 410 -16.69 -4.31 -3.55
C VAL A 410 -17.39 -3.79 -2.29
N PHE A 411 -17.10 -2.56 -1.86
CA PHE A 411 -17.62 -2.02 -0.59
C PHE A 411 -19.15 -1.84 -0.58
N ASN A 412 -19.74 -1.41 -1.71
CA ASN A 412 -21.18 -1.14 -1.84
C ASN A 412 -22.02 -2.37 -2.18
N ALA A 413 -21.40 -3.49 -2.57
CA ALA A 413 -22.11 -4.66 -3.04
C ALA A 413 -22.98 -5.31 -1.94
N ARG A 414 -24.20 -5.73 -2.31
CA ARG A 414 -25.05 -6.59 -1.46
C ARG A 414 -24.57 -8.05 -1.42
N GLU A 415 -24.20 -8.57 -2.58
CA GLU A 415 -23.76 -9.95 -2.83
C GLU A 415 -22.63 -9.92 -3.86
N ILE A 416 -21.60 -10.75 -3.71
CA ILE A 416 -20.42 -10.75 -4.61
C ILE A 416 -20.03 -12.18 -5.01
N TYR A 417 -19.87 -12.37 -6.32
CA TYR A 417 -19.31 -13.59 -6.89
C TYR A 417 -18.06 -13.30 -7.70
N VAL A 418 -17.02 -14.10 -7.49
CA VAL A 418 -15.76 -14.03 -8.21
C VAL A 418 -15.73 -15.10 -9.29
N TYR A 419 -15.42 -14.68 -10.51
CA TYR A 419 -15.36 -15.50 -11.72
C TYR A 419 -13.94 -15.48 -12.30
N CYS A 420 -13.44 -16.66 -12.65
CA CYS A 420 -12.14 -16.83 -13.31
C CYS A 420 -12.24 -17.98 -14.32
N GLY A 421 -12.17 -17.66 -15.61
CA GLY A 421 -12.51 -18.63 -16.67
C GLY A 421 -13.92 -19.22 -16.44
N PRO A 422 -14.08 -20.56 -16.42
CA PRO A 422 -15.38 -21.20 -16.17
C PRO A 422 -15.75 -21.27 -14.68
N THR A 423 -14.84 -20.93 -13.76
CA THR A 423 -15.06 -21.08 -12.31
C THR A 423 -15.84 -19.93 -11.70
N LYS A 424 -16.59 -20.21 -10.63
CA LYS A 424 -17.35 -19.25 -9.82
C LYS A 424 -17.24 -19.62 -8.34
N LEU A 425 -16.87 -18.67 -7.49
CA LEU A 425 -16.80 -18.83 -6.03
C LEU A 425 -17.32 -17.56 -5.30
N SER A 426 -17.80 -17.69 -4.08
CA SER A 426 -18.28 -16.55 -3.28
C SER A 426 -17.14 -15.70 -2.71
N TRP A 427 -17.41 -14.40 -2.54
CA TRP A 427 -16.47 -13.47 -1.92
C TRP A 427 -16.06 -13.86 -0.50
N ASP A 428 -17.00 -14.32 0.33
CA ASP A 428 -16.75 -14.85 1.67
C ASP A 428 -15.65 -15.93 1.68
N SER A 429 -15.62 -16.77 0.64
CA SER A 429 -14.62 -17.84 0.53
C SER A 429 -13.23 -17.28 0.19
N TYR A 430 -13.18 -16.23 -0.65
CA TYR A 430 -11.95 -15.50 -0.92
C TYR A 430 -11.42 -14.79 0.34
N GLN A 431 -12.30 -14.14 1.12
CA GLN A 431 -11.93 -13.48 2.38
C GLN A 431 -11.44 -14.49 3.41
N LEU A 432 -12.23 -15.52 3.74
CA LEU A 432 -11.85 -16.55 4.71
C LEU A 432 -10.54 -17.27 4.38
N ALA A 433 -10.22 -17.44 3.10
CA ALA A 433 -8.93 -17.98 2.68
C ALA A 433 -7.78 -16.96 2.85
N SER A 434 -8.00 -15.69 2.49
CA SER A 434 -7.03 -14.59 2.66
C SER A 434 -6.71 -14.30 4.14
N ASP A 435 -7.71 -14.40 5.01
CA ASP A 435 -7.57 -14.29 6.46
C ASP A 435 -6.75 -15.46 7.01
N ALA A 436 -7.09 -16.69 6.61
CA ALA A 436 -6.36 -17.89 7.01
C ALA A 436 -4.88 -17.87 6.57
N PHE A 437 -4.55 -17.31 5.39
CA PHE A 437 -3.15 -17.08 4.99
C PHE A 437 -2.45 -16.07 5.90
N SER A 438 -3.15 -15.03 6.33
CA SER A 438 -2.61 -13.96 7.20
C SER A 438 -2.34 -14.46 8.62
N GLU A 439 -3.25 -15.26 9.18
CA GLU A 439 -3.09 -15.93 10.47
C GLU A 439 -1.93 -16.95 10.42
N HIS A 440 -1.86 -17.78 9.37
CA HIS A 440 -0.84 -18.82 9.20
C HIS A 440 0.50 -18.33 8.61
N ARG A 441 0.79 -17.02 8.68
CA ARG A 441 2.05 -16.42 8.20
C ARG A 441 3.32 -17.11 8.71
N GLY A 442 3.29 -17.68 9.92
CA GLY A 442 4.40 -18.42 10.51
C GLY A 442 4.71 -19.74 9.78
N ASP A 443 3.69 -20.49 9.40
CA ASP A 443 3.83 -21.78 8.69
C ASP A 443 4.46 -21.61 7.31
N MET A 444 4.30 -20.43 6.69
CA MET A 444 4.88 -20.09 5.40
C MET A 444 6.33 -19.59 5.52
N ALA A 445 6.70 -18.94 6.63
CA ALA A 445 8.03 -18.37 6.83
C ALA A 445 9.13 -19.44 6.96
N PHE A 446 8.89 -20.50 7.75
CA PHE A 446 9.89 -21.54 8.05
C PHE A 446 10.19 -22.54 6.90
N ARG A 447 9.64 -22.32 5.70
CA ARG A 447 9.66 -23.34 4.63
C ARG A 447 10.55 -23.04 3.42
N ASN A 448 11.04 -21.81 3.25
CA ASN A 448 12.03 -21.52 2.21
C ASN A 448 13.30 -22.38 2.37
N ASP A 449 13.75 -22.59 3.60
CA ASP A 449 14.99 -23.32 3.93
C ASP A 449 14.89 -24.84 3.70
N GLN A 450 13.70 -25.38 3.38
CA GLN A 450 13.54 -26.78 2.96
C GLN A 450 13.19 -26.96 1.47
N ILE A 451 13.35 -25.91 0.67
CA ILE A 451 13.33 -25.98 -0.81
C ILE A 451 14.78 -25.95 -1.35
N GLU A 452 15.72 -26.58 -0.65
CA GLU A 452 17.10 -26.77 -1.13
C GLU A 452 17.10 -27.60 -2.43
N GLY A 453 17.31 -26.93 -3.57
CA GLY A 453 17.42 -27.57 -4.89
C GLY A 453 16.50 -27.02 -5.97
N ARG A 454 15.51 -26.18 -5.62
CA ARG A 454 14.80 -25.33 -6.59
C ARG A 454 15.01 -23.87 -6.19
N ARG A 455 15.06 -22.96 -7.18
CA ARG A 455 15.15 -21.51 -6.90
C ARG A 455 14.03 -21.14 -5.93
N ALA A 456 14.32 -20.31 -4.93
CA ALA A 456 13.29 -19.62 -4.17
C ALA A 456 12.30 -19.02 -5.18
N VAL A 457 11.03 -19.39 -5.08
CA VAL A 457 10.05 -19.08 -6.13
C VAL A 457 9.56 -17.65 -5.92
N ILE A 458 10.36 -16.74 -6.47
CA ILE A 458 10.12 -15.31 -6.53
C ILE A 458 9.04 -15.07 -7.58
N SER A 459 8.01 -14.32 -7.24
CA SER A 459 6.93 -13.97 -8.17
C SER A 459 7.42 -13.00 -9.27
N PRO A 460 6.67 -12.79 -10.37
CA PRO A 460 7.04 -11.83 -11.42
C PRO A 460 7.32 -10.41 -10.88
N ASP A 461 6.54 -9.97 -9.88
CA ASP A 461 6.67 -8.68 -9.19
C ASP A 461 7.73 -8.68 -8.05
N GLN A 462 8.56 -9.74 -7.99
CA GLN A 462 9.68 -9.93 -7.04
C GLN A 462 9.30 -10.19 -5.57
N PHE A 463 8.04 -10.50 -5.28
CA PHE A 463 7.60 -10.87 -3.94
C PHE A 463 7.85 -12.36 -3.64
N SER A 464 7.94 -12.69 -2.35
CA SER A 464 7.80 -14.08 -1.90
C SER A 464 6.32 -14.48 -1.88
N TYR A 465 6.03 -15.77 -2.09
CA TYR A 465 4.66 -16.30 -2.07
C TYR A 465 3.90 -15.92 -0.80
N ALA A 466 4.56 -15.95 0.37
CA ALA A 466 3.97 -15.52 1.63
C ALA A 466 3.55 -14.03 1.62
N GLN A 467 4.34 -13.15 1.00
CA GLN A 467 3.96 -11.73 0.88
C GLN A 467 2.76 -11.54 -0.06
N VAL A 468 2.67 -12.29 -1.16
CA VAL A 468 1.51 -12.23 -2.07
C VAL A 468 0.24 -12.71 -1.35
N LEU A 469 0.31 -13.87 -0.69
CA LEU A 469 -0.84 -14.48 0.00
C LEU A 469 -1.36 -13.66 1.21
N ILE A 470 -0.52 -12.82 1.81
CA ILE A 470 -0.87 -11.98 2.98
C ILE A 470 -1.27 -10.55 2.57
N TYR A 471 -0.75 -10.00 1.46
CA TYR A 471 -0.90 -8.57 1.12
C TYR A 471 -1.49 -8.29 -0.28
N GLN A 472 -1.70 -9.29 -1.12
CA GLN A 472 -2.36 -9.16 -2.43
C GLN A 472 -3.73 -9.88 -2.44
N GLY A 473 -4.37 -10.03 -3.60
CA GLY A 473 -5.72 -10.60 -3.67
C GLY A 473 -6.74 -9.79 -2.84
N PRO A 474 -7.64 -10.46 -2.10
CA PRO A 474 -8.61 -9.80 -1.22
C PRO A 474 -7.97 -8.89 -0.16
N ALA A 475 -6.87 -9.32 0.47
CA ALA A 475 -6.16 -8.53 1.49
C ALA A 475 -5.54 -7.22 0.95
N SER A 476 -5.51 -7.02 -0.37
CA SER A 476 -5.16 -5.72 -0.97
C SER A 476 -6.26 -4.66 -0.86
N LEU A 477 -7.49 -5.04 -0.48
CA LEU A 477 -8.61 -4.14 -0.23
C LEU A 477 -8.63 -3.81 1.27
N PRO A 478 -8.48 -2.54 1.67
CA PRO A 478 -8.51 -2.18 3.09
C PRO A 478 -9.93 -2.33 3.67
N ASP A 479 -10.02 -2.72 4.95
CA ASP A 479 -11.28 -2.65 5.69
C ASP A 479 -11.62 -1.19 6.03
N LEU A 480 -12.31 -0.53 5.10
CA LEU A 480 -12.70 0.87 5.26
C LEU A 480 -13.78 1.08 6.32
N ARG A 481 -14.47 0.03 6.77
CA ARG A 481 -15.50 0.13 7.82
C ARG A 481 -14.88 0.51 9.17
N ALA A 482 -13.61 0.17 9.39
CA ALA A 482 -12.85 0.62 10.56
C ALA A 482 -12.75 2.15 10.67
N TYR A 483 -12.62 2.86 9.53
CA TYR A 483 -12.45 4.33 9.50
C TYR A 483 -13.77 5.10 9.51
N MET A 484 -14.91 4.46 9.29
CA MET A 484 -16.22 5.14 9.32
C MET A 484 -16.56 5.72 10.70
N GLY A 485 -15.92 5.24 11.77
CA GLY A 485 -16.04 5.79 13.12
C GLY A 485 -15.30 7.11 13.34
N ASP A 486 -14.38 7.49 12.47
CA ASP A 486 -13.52 8.69 12.62
C ASP A 486 -14.21 10.00 12.19
N GLY A 487 -15.46 9.92 11.71
CA GLY A 487 -16.27 11.06 11.29
C GLY A 487 -15.56 11.89 10.21
N GLU A 488 -15.42 13.19 10.43
CA GLU A 488 -14.72 14.12 9.53
C GLU A 488 -13.26 13.69 9.21
N GLY A 489 -12.61 12.92 10.09
CA GLY A 489 -11.26 12.40 9.88
C GLY A 489 -11.19 11.25 8.86
N ALA A 490 -12.30 10.55 8.60
CA ALA A 490 -12.33 9.32 7.82
C ALA A 490 -11.75 9.49 6.40
N LEU A 491 -11.95 10.65 5.77
CA LEU A 491 -11.41 10.95 4.44
C LEU A 491 -9.88 10.79 4.37
N LEU A 492 -9.14 11.25 5.38
CA LEU A 492 -7.68 11.17 5.38
C LEU A 492 -7.20 9.72 5.52
N GLU A 493 -7.84 8.92 6.36
CA GLU A 493 -7.48 7.51 6.54
C GLU A 493 -7.90 6.65 5.36
N ILE A 494 -9.07 6.90 4.75
CA ILE A 494 -9.50 6.24 3.51
C ILE A 494 -8.53 6.57 2.36
N LEU A 495 -8.11 7.83 2.21
CA LEU A 495 -7.08 8.24 1.23
C LEU A 495 -5.70 7.62 1.52
N ARG A 496 -5.30 7.47 2.78
CA ARG A 496 -4.07 6.77 3.20
C ARG A 496 -4.13 5.28 2.87
N ALA A 497 -5.21 4.60 3.24
CA ALA A 497 -5.42 3.17 3.02
C ALA A 497 -5.48 2.81 1.53
N CYS A 498 -6.22 3.59 0.74
CA CYS A 498 -6.36 3.40 -0.70
C CYS A 498 -5.16 3.94 -1.52
N ARG A 499 -4.20 4.65 -0.90
CA ARG A 499 -3.11 5.36 -1.60
C ARG A 499 -2.35 4.48 -2.60
N ARG A 500 -2.17 3.19 -2.31
CA ARG A 500 -1.39 2.24 -3.15
C ARG A 500 -2.17 1.69 -4.35
N LYS A 501 -3.50 1.82 -4.39
CA LYS A 501 -4.33 1.36 -5.51
C LYS A 501 -4.15 2.24 -6.75
N LEU A 502 -4.21 1.65 -7.94
CA LEU A 502 -3.93 2.28 -9.23
C LEU A 502 -5.17 2.89 -9.87
N ALA A 503 -5.02 4.09 -10.44
CA ALA A 503 -5.98 4.74 -11.31
C ALA A 503 -5.24 5.48 -12.43
N SER A 504 -5.88 5.65 -13.60
CA SER A 504 -5.26 6.28 -14.77
C SER A 504 -5.45 7.79 -14.82
N ASP A 505 -6.55 8.32 -14.28
CA ASP A 505 -6.70 9.75 -14.02
C ASP A 505 -6.29 10.03 -12.57
N PRO A 506 -5.39 10.99 -12.30
CA PRO A 506 -5.05 11.40 -10.94
C PRO A 506 -6.28 11.75 -10.08
N ARG A 507 -7.32 12.36 -10.66
CA ARG A 507 -8.52 12.81 -9.91
C ARG A 507 -9.38 11.66 -9.42
N ASP A 508 -9.29 10.49 -10.06
CA ASP A 508 -9.94 9.26 -9.61
C ASP A 508 -9.48 8.89 -8.18
N LYS A 509 -8.30 9.32 -7.72
CA LYS A 509 -7.83 9.13 -6.33
C LYS A 509 -8.77 9.72 -5.27
N LEU A 510 -9.59 10.69 -5.63
CA LEU A 510 -10.75 11.11 -4.84
C LEU A 510 -12.05 10.51 -5.42
N PHE A 511 -12.30 10.70 -6.72
CA PHE A 511 -13.61 10.41 -7.31
C PHE A 511 -14.00 8.93 -7.28
N GLY A 512 -13.03 8.02 -7.42
CA GLY A 512 -13.22 6.56 -7.29
C GLY A 512 -13.33 6.06 -5.85
N LEU A 513 -13.28 6.96 -4.86
CA LEU A 513 -13.50 6.69 -3.44
C LEU A 513 -14.75 7.37 -2.87
N LEU A 514 -15.47 8.19 -3.65
CA LEU A 514 -16.66 8.90 -3.14
C LEU A 514 -17.71 7.92 -2.60
N GLY A 515 -17.89 6.77 -3.24
CA GLY A 515 -18.77 5.69 -2.75
C GLY A 515 -18.28 4.90 -1.55
N VAL A 516 -17.15 5.25 -0.92
CA VAL A 516 -16.73 4.66 0.37
C VAL A 516 -16.59 5.71 1.48
N LEU A 517 -16.81 6.99 1.18
CA LEU A 517 -16.89 8.05 2.18
C LEU A 517 -18.27 8.06 2.85
N PRO A 518 -18.37 8.50 4.13
CA PRO A 518 -19.64 8.87 4.75
C PRO A 518 -20.39 9.93 3.92
N ASP A 519 -21.72 9.93 3.98
CA ASP A 519 -22.56 10.77 3.12
C ASP A 519 -22.32 12.28 3.37
N GLU A 520 -22.01 12.66 4.62
CA GLU A 520 -21.67 14.04 5.01
C GLU A 520 -20.39 14.53 4.30
N ILE A 521 -19.44 13.63 4.05
CA ILE A 521 -18.22 13.94 3.31
C ILE A 521 -18.47 13.84 1.80
N ARG A 522 -19.21 12.81 1.35
CA ARG A 522 -19.50 12.57 -0.07
C ARG A 522 -20.20 13.76 -0.72
N ASN A 523 -21.15 14.39 -0.02
CA ASN A 523 -21.94 15.49 -0.56
C ASN A 523 -21.16 16.79 -0.80
N GLU A 524 -20.03 16.98 -0.11
CA GLU A 524 -19.15 18.15 -0.28
C GLU A 524 -18.24 18.04 -1.52
N PHE A 525 -18.04 16.84 -2.06
CA PHE A 525 -17.22 16.59 -3.25
C PHE A 525 -18.07 16.14 -4.44
N ARG A 526 -17.91 16.82 -5.58
CA ARG A 526 -18.51 16.41 -6.86
C ARG A 526 -17.42 16.01 -7.83
N ALA A 527 -17.55 14.84 -8.43
CA ALA A 527 -16.69 14.43 -9.53
C ALA A 527 -16.82 15.42 -10.69
N ASP A 528 -15.74 16.11 -11.05
CA ASP A 528 -15.65 16.95 -12.25
C ASP A 528 -14.34 16.68 -13.00
N TYR A 529 -14.47 16.12 -14.20
CA TYR A 529 -13.35 15.80 -15.08
C TYR A 529 -12.84 16.99 -15.91
N ASN A 530 -13.37 18.19 -15.67
CA ASN A 530 -12.92 19.45 -16.23
C ASN A 530 -11.98 20.23 -15.28
N LEU A 531 -12.08 20.03 -13.95
CA LEU A 531 -11.17 20.62 -12.96
C LEU A 531 -9.72 20.13 -13.12
N PRO A 532 -8.70 21.00 -12.94
CA PRO A 532 -7.31 20.58 -12.80
C PRO A 532 -7.11 19.62 -11.61
N VAL A 533 -6.16 18.68 -11.75
CA VAL A 533 -5.74 17.76 -10.65
C VAL A 533 -5.38 18.53 -9.37
N LYS A 534 -4.72 19.68 -9.55
CA LYS A 534 -4.31 20.57 -8.48
C LYS A 534 -5.49 21.03 -7.62
N ASP A 535 -6.53 21.52 -8.28
CA ASP A 535 -7.63 22.22 -7.64
C ASP A 535 -8.42 21.24 -6.77
N VAL A 536 -8.71 20.05 -7.31
CA VAL A 536 -9.29 18.89 -6.58
C VAL A 536 -8.44 18.48 -5.38
N TYR A 537 -7.11 18.46 -5.50
CA TYR A 537 -6.23 18.08 -4.38
C TYR A 537 -6.11 19.19 -3.33
N THR A 538 -6.21 20.47 -3.71
CA THR A 538 -6.29 21.58 -2.74
C THR A 538 -7.63 21.62 -2.01
N GLU A 539 -8.74 21.28 -2.67
CA GLU A 539 -10.07 21.18 -2.05
C GLU A 539 -10.10 20.10 -0.95
N VAL A 540 -9.48 18.94 -1.19
CA VAL A 540 -9.30 17.88 -0.16
C VAL A 540 -8.53 18.40 1.06
N VAL A 541 -7.47 19.19 0.85
CA VAL A 541 -6.71 19.81 1.96
C VAL A 541 -7.58 20.83 2.69
N ASP A 542 -8.23 21.75 1.99
CA ASP A 542 -9.07 22.79 2.57
C ASP A 542 -10.25 22.23 3.37
N TYR A 543 -10.94 21.22 2.84
CA TYR A 543 -11.98 20.49 3.56
C TYR A 543 -11.46 19.87 4.87
N LEU A 544 -10.36 19.11 4.81
CA LEU A 544 -9.77 18.45 5.99
C LEU A 544 -9.31 19.46 7.05
N LEU A 545 -8.75 20.60 6.63
CA LEU A 545 -8.31 21.66 7.54
C LEU A 545 -9.48 22.40 8.22
N LYS A 546 -10.58 22.62 7.49
CA LYS A 546 -11.79 23.28 8.01
C LYS A 546 -12.55 22.44 9.02
N THR A 547 -12.73 21.16 8.72
CA THR A 547 -13.52 20.21 9.51
C THR A 547 -12.75 19.71 10.73
N THR A 548 -11.75 18.83 10.51
CA THR A 548 -10.99 18.16 11.58
C THR A 548 -10.24 19.13 12.51
N GLN A 549 -9.85 20.30 11.98
CA GLN A 549 -8.93 21.25 12.61
C GLN A 549 -7.57 20.62 12.96
N CYS A 550 -7.14 19.61 12.19
CA CYS A 550 -5.84 18.96 12.27
C CYS A 550 -5.03 19.25 11.00
N LEU A 551 -3.75 19.57 11.13
CA LEU A 551 -2.87 19.95 10.02
C LEU A 551 -2.21 18.75 9.31
N ASP A 552 -2.33 17.55 9.86
CA ASP A 552 -1.55 16.36 9.47
C ASP A 552 -1.71 15.91 8.01
N VAL A 553 -2.73 16.39 7.29
CA VAL A 553 -2.87 16.21 5.85
C VAL A 553 -1.63 16.73 5.09
N ILE A 554 -0.99 17.82 5.53
CA ILE A 554 0.19 18.35 4.83
C ILE A 554 1.40 17.43 4.95
N CYS A 555 1.47 16.60 6.00
CA CYS A 555 2.56 15.64 6.18
C CYS A 555 2.52 14.49 5.14
N GLU A 556 1.41 14.31 4.42
CA GLU A 556 1.32 13.37 3.29
C GLU A 556 1.86 13.96 1.97
N ALA A 557 2.35 15.20 1.96
CA ALA A 557 2.95 15.85 0.77
C ALA A 557 4.44 15.54 0.56
N ILE A 558 5.08 14.85 1.52
CA ILE A 558 6.51 14.53 1.44
C ILE A 558 6.69 13.15 0.81
N HIS A 559 7.52 13.08 -0.24
CA HIS A 559 7.80 11.85 -0.95
C HIS A 559 9.32 11.67 -1.03
N PHE A 560 9.83 10.57 -0.48
CA PHE A 560 11.24 10.17 -0.63
C PHE A 560 11.34 8.89 -1.47
N PRO A 561 12.18 8.85 -2.54
CA PRO A 561 12.93 9.96 -3.16
C PRO A 561 12.01 11.08 -3.69
N VAL A 562 12.56 12.27 -4.00
CA VAL A 562 11.75 13.44 -4.40
C VAL A 562 10.86 13.10 -5.59
N HIS A 563 9.55 13.13 -5.39
CA HIS A 563 8.58 13.23 -6.48
C HIS A 563 8.19 14.69 -6.66
N THR A 564 8.28 15.19 -7.90
CA THR A 564 7.78 16.52 -8.27
C THR A 564 6.59 16.33 -9.19
N SER A 565 5.40 16.66 -8.71
CA SER A 565 4.17 16.49 -9.48
C SER A 565 4.14 17.40 -10.71
N SER A 566 3.71 16.86 -11.86
CA SER A 566 3.45 17.65 -13.06
C SER A 566 2.23 18.57 -12.93
N ALA A 567 1.41 18.40 -11.88
CA ALA A 567 0.23 19.22 -11.59
C ALA A 567 0.56 20.60 -10.97
N ASN A 568 1.83 20.94 -10.71
CA ASN A 568 2.25 22.18 -10.04
C ASN A 568 1.53 22.43 -8.69
N LEU A 569 1.44 21.37 -7.89
CA LEU A 569 0.88 21.41 -6.53
C LEU A 569 1.70 22.36 -5.62
N PRO A 570 1.04 23.11 -4.70
CA PRO A 570 1.73 23.77 -3.59
C PRO A 570 2.48 22.75 -2.73
N SER A 571 3.57 23.14 -2.07
CA SER A 571 4.47 22.21 -1.37
C SER A 571 3.83 21.47 -0.18
N PHE A 572 2.70 21.96 0.32
CA PHE A 572 1.93 21.38 1.42
C PHE A 572 0.75 20.49 0.96
N VAL A 573 0.55 20.32 -0.35
CA VAL A 573 -0.58 19.56 -0.93
C VAL A 573 -0.12 18.18 -1.39
N PRO A 574 -0.71 17.07 -0.86
CA PRO A 574 -0.30 15.72 -1.26
C PRO A 574 -0.62 15.38 -2.71
N ASP A 575 0.34 14.79 -3.43
CA ASP A 575 0.07 14.19 -4.74
C ASP A 575 -0.53 12.79 -4.55
N TRP A 576 -1.85 12.71 -4.38
CA TRP A 576 -2.56 11.44 -4.19
C TRP A 576 -2.34 10.43 -5.32
N SER A 577 -1.90 10.86 -6.51
CA SER A 577 -1.54 9.95 -7.61
C SER A 577 -0.25 9.18 -7.33
N HIS A 578 0.69 9.79 -6.62
CA HIS A 578 1.97 9.20 -6.25
C HIS A 578 1.82 8.25 -5.06
N VAL A 579 2.46 7.08 -5.16
CA VAL A 579 2.56 6.09 -4.07
C VAL A 579 3.90 6.26 -3.35
N PRO A 580 3.93 6.87 -2.14
CA PRO A 580 5.18 7.09 -1.44
C PRO A 580 5.82 5.78 -0.97
N GLN A 581 7.15 5.75 -1.03
CA GLN A 581 7.98 4.63 -0.54
C GLN A 581 8.19 4.69 0.98
N THR A 582 7.87 5.82 1.61
CA THR A 582 7.99 6.08 3.06
C THR A 582 6.70 6.69 3.60
N THR A 583 6.25 6.26 4.78
CA THR A 583 5.08 6.83 5.47
C THR A 583 5.48 8.07 6.28
N SER A 584 4.58 9.05 6.36
CA SER A 584 4.62 10.15 7.33
C SER A 584 4.87 9.67 8.78
N LEU A 585 5.62 10.43 9.55
CA LEU A 585 5.84 10.22 10.99
C LEU A 585 4.54 10.33 11.80
N ALA A 586 3.61 11.20 11.37
CA ALA A 586 2.35 11.44 12.07
C ALA A 586 1.45 10.18 12.08
N CYS A 587 1.24 9.59 10.90
CA CYS A 587 0.37 8.43 10.69
C CYS A 587 0.81 7.19 11.50
N LYS A 588 2.12 6.94 11.64
CA LYS A 588 2.61 5.63 12.09
C LYS A 588 2.95 5.50 13.59
N PHE A 589 3.25 6.60 14.29
CA PHE A 589 3.94 6.55 15.59
C PHE A 589 3.20 7.20 16.75
N GLY A 590 1.96 7.66 16.56
CA GLY A 590 1.10 8.16 17.64
C GLY A 590 1.62 9.43 18.34
N PHE A 591 2.38 10.26 17.63
CA PHE A 591 2.93 11.51 18.17
C PHE A 591 1.84 12.56 18.40
N SER A 592 2.12 13.54 19.26
CA SER A 592 1.22 14.67 19.52
C SER A 592 2.03 15.93 19.85
N ALA A 593 2.87 16.38 18.92
CA ALA A 593 3.84 17.45 19.14
C ALA A 593 3.18 18.78 19.55
N ALA A 594 2.05 19.10 18.93
CA ALA A 594 1.22 20.26 19.27
C ALA A 594 0.27 20.02 20.46
N GLY A 595 0.25 18.79 21.03
CA GLY A 595 -0.69 18.36 22.06
C GLY A 595 -2.15 18.56 21.64
N SER A 596 -3.01 18.84 22.62
CA SER A 596 -4.44 19.13 22.42
C SER A 596 -4.73 20.53 21.82
N THR A 597 -3.86 21.07 20.97
CA THR A 597 -4.15 22.32 20.23
C THR A 597 -4.85 22.03 18.92
N LYS A 598 -5.79 22.90 18.53
CA LYS A 598 -6.46 22.87 17.23
C LYS A 598 -5.73 23.77 16.24
N ALA A 599 -5.75 23.41 14.95
CA ALA A 599 -5.11 24.17 13.89
C ALA A 599 -5.64 25.60 13.82
N ARG A 600 -4.74 26.53 13.49
CA ARG A 600 -5.06 27.92 13.18
C ARG A 600 -4.40 28.27 11.86
N CYS A 601 -5.14 28.03 10.79
CA CYS A 601 -4.70 28.22 9.43
C CYS A 601 -5.82 28.84 8.57
N ALA A 602 -5.45 29.42 7.44
CA ALA A 602 -6.37 29.96 6.45
C ALA A 602 -5.67 30.07 5.09
N PHE A 603 -6.39 29.83 4.00
CA PHE A 603 -5.90 30.16 2.66
C PHE A 603 -5.94 31.67 2.42
N LEU A 604 -4.92 32.18 1.71
CA LEU A 604 -4.74 33.60 1.42
C LEU A 604 -5.08 33.98 -0.04
N ASP A 605 -5.44 33.01 -0.88
CA ASP A 605 -5.93 33.22 -2.24
C ASP A 605 -7.06 32.25 -2.60
N GLU A 606 -7.98 32.71 -3.46
CA GLU A 606 -9.16 31.96 -3.93
C GLU A 606 -8.81 30.68 -4.70
N ARG A 607 -7.56 30.53 -5.14
CA ARG A 607 -7.04 29.36 -5.86
C ARG A 607 -6.26 28.41 -4.94
N LEU A 608 -6.39 28.58 -3.62
CA LEU A 608 -5.84 27.71 -2.58
C LEU A 608 -4.32 27.45 -2.69
N ASN A 609 -3.54 28.40 -3.23
CA ASN A 609 -2.10 28.22 -3.40
C ASN A 609 -1.32 28.50 -2.13
N LYS A 610 -1.79 29.46 -1.32
CA LYS A 610 -1.06 29.95 -0.15
C LYS A 610 -1.82 29.69 1.14
N LEU A 611 -1.24 28.83 1.98
CA LEU A 611 -1.79 28.47 3.27
C LEU A 611 -1.02 29.20 4.38
N GLU A 612 -1.67 30.14 5.07
CA GLU A 612 -1.13 30.68 6.31
C GLU A 612 -1.35 29.66 7.44
N ILE A 613 -0.30 29.32 8.19
CA ILE A 613 -0.38 28.49 9.40
C ILE A 613 0.18 29.24 10.62
N SER A 614 -0.39 28.97 11.79
CA SER A 614 0.18 29.40 13.07
C SER A 614 1.03 28.28 13.68
N ALA A 615 2.31 28.55 13.94
CA ALA A 615 3.25 27.59 14.48
C ALA A 615 4.13 28.17 15.60
N ILE A 616 4.55 27.30 16.52
CA ILE A 616 5.47 27.58 17.61
C ILE A 616 6.89 27.30 17.09
N PRO A 617 7.77 28.30 16.92
CA PRO A 617 9.13 28.07 16.46
C PRO A 617 9.92 27.28 17.51
N LEU A 618 10.59 26.21 17.10
CA LEU A 618 11.50 25.44 17.96
C LEU A 618 12.94 25.89 17.80
N ASP A 619 13.50 25.75 16.59
CA ASP A 619 14.93 25.88 16.30
C ASP A 619 15.16 26.02 14.78
N THR A 620 16.41 25.93 14.33
CA THR A 620 16.82 25.84 12.91
C THR A 620 17.83 24.71 12.74
N ILE A 621 17.78 23.99 11.62
CA ILE A 621 18.73 22.92 11.32
C ILE A 621 20.13 23.51 11.11
N LYS A 622 21.13 22.98 11.82
CA LYS A 622 22.53 23.41 11.74
C LYS A 622 23.40 22.40 10.99
N ASN A 623 23.23 21.12 11.28
CA ASN A 623 24.00 20.02 10.71
C ASN A 623 23.06 18.87 10.33
N LYS A 624 23.38 18.13 9.27
CA LYS A 624 22.67 16.89 8.88
C LYS A 624 23.64 15.77 8.53
N GLY A 625 23.24 14.52 8.77
CA GLY A 625 23.93 13.33 8.29
C GLY A 625 23.57 12.96 6.85
N ILE A 626 24.16 11.89 6.34
CA ILE A 626 23.70 11.25 5.10
C ILE A 626 22.26 10.76 5.24
N ALA A 627 21.50 10.76 4.14
CA ALA A 627 20.16 10.17 4.10
C ALA A 627 20.24 8.68 3.79
N VAL A 628 19.41 7.86 4.47
CA VAL A 628 19.24 6.45 4.10
C VAL A 628 18.30 6.38 2.90
N GLY A 629 18.71 5.66 1.85
CA GLY A 629 17.87 5.43 0.67
C GLY A 629 16.62 4.60 0.99
N THR A 630 15.76 4.38 0.00
CA THR A 630 14.62 3.44 0.08
C THR A 630 14.94 2.06 -0.51
N LEU A 631 15.88 2.00 -1.46
CA LEU A 631 16.50 0.76 -1.94
C LEU A 631 17.74 0.42 -1.08
N CYS A 632 17.62 0.56 0.23
CA CYS A 632 18.70 0.39 1.19
C CYS A 632 18.85 -1.05 1.67
N ASN A 633 20.10 -1.50 1.84
CA ASN A 633 20.47 -2.78 2.40
C ASN A 633 21.03 -2.62 3.84
N LEU A 634 21.36 -3.74 4.50
CA LEU A 634 21.90 -3.72 5.87
C LEU A 634 23.09 -2.75 6.03
N GLY A 635 24.02 -2.73 5.07
CA GLY A 635 25.21 -1.87 5.12
C GLY A 635 24.90 -0.38 5.14
N ASP A 636 23.81 0.06 4.51
CA ASP A 636 23.45 1.49 4.44
C ASP A 636 23.02 2.02 5.82
N TYR A 637 22.29 1.23 6.60
CA TYR A 637 21.95 1.58 7.99
C TYR A 637 23.20 1.64 8.89
N LEU A 638 24.15 0.72 8.71
CA LEU A 638 25.39 0.69 9.48
C LEU A 638 26.30 1.89 9.15
N MET A 639 26.42 2.25 7.87
CA MET A 639 27.17 3.44 7.42
C MET A 639 26.49 4.74 7.86
N ALA A 640 25.15 4.79 7.84
CA ALA A 640 24.38 5.90 8.39
C ALA A 640 24.65 6.07 9.90
N PHE A 641 24.55 5.00 10.69
CA PHE A 641 24.87 5.04 12.12
C PHE A 641 26.29 5.59 12.39
N LEU A 642 27.31 5.07 11.70
CA LEU A 642 28.69 5.54 11.82
C LEU A 642 28.82 7.03 11.50
N HIS A 643 28.26 7.50 10.38
CA HIS A 643 28.30 8.91 9.99
C HIS A 643 27.52 9.81 10.97
N TRP A 644 26.35 9.37 11.42
CA TRP A 644 25.49 10.15 12.31
C TRP A 644 26.12 10.29 13.70
N ARG A 645 26.73 9.22 14.23
CA ARG A 645 27.49 9.27 15.47
C ARG A 645 28.78 10.09 15.34
N ALA A 646 29.51 10.01 14.23
CA ALA A 646 30.68 10.88 14.01
C ALA A 646 30.30 12.37 14.02
N LEU A 647 29.19 12.73 13.38
CA LEU A 647 28.66 14.10 13.37
C LEU A 647 28.17 14.57 14.75
N LEU A 648 27.58 13.65 15.53
CA LEU A 648 27.21 13.87 16.93
C LEU A 648 28.43 14.19 17.79
N LEU A 649 29.43 13.31 17.81
CA LEU A 649 30.64 13.46 18.62
C LEU A 649 31.40 14.74 18.28
N ASP A 650 31.45 15.15 17.01
CA ASP A 650 32.06 16.42 16.62
C ASP A 650 31.25 17.63 17.13
N SER A 651 29.93 17.61 16.98
CA SER A 651 29.03 18.70 17.40
C SER A 651 29.00 18.92 18.92
N PHE A 652 29.36 17.89 19.70
CA PHE A 652 29.44 17.91 21.15
C PHE A 652 30.90 17.82 21.69
N ARG A 653 31.92 17.91 20.82
CA ARG A 653 33.35 17.74 21.17
C ARG A 653 33.84 18.66 22.31
N GLN A 654 33.25 19.84 22.44
CA GLN A 654 33.60 20.86 23.45
C GLN A 654 32.68 20.84 24.69
N GLU A 655 31.69 19.94 24.74
CA GLU A 655 30.75 19.82 25.86
C GLU A 655 31.29 18.92 26.98
N ASP A 656 30.69 19.05 28.16
CA ASP A 656 30.95 18.17 29.30
C ASP A 656 30.54 16.71 29.01
N GLU A 657 31.00 15.80 29.88
CA GLU A 657 30.81 14.35 29.71
C GLU A 657 29.33 13.92 29.84
N GLU A 658 28.57 14.58 30.72
CA GLU A 658 27.17 14.26 30.97
C GLU A 658 26.31 14.70 29.76
N SER A 659 26.62 15.85 29.17
CA SER A 659 26.01 16.34 27.94
C SER A 659 26.39 15.50 26.71
N ARG A 660 27.63 14.99 26.64
CA ARG A 660 28.02 14.00 25.61
C ARG A 660 27.32 12.66 25.80
N GLN A 661 27.16 12.16 27.03
CA GLN A 661 26.37 10.95 27.30
C GLN A 661 24.90 11.14 26.89
N ARG A 662 24.25 12.24 27.30
CA ARG A 662 22.88 12.58 26.89
C ARG A 662 22.72 12.60 25.37
N ALA A 663 23.70 13.16 24.66
CA ALA A 663 23.69 13.21 23.20
C ALA A 663 23.72 11.81 22.54
N GLU A 664 24.45 10.85 23.12
CA GLU A 664 24.44 9.46 22.64
C GLU A 664 23.12 8.72 22.95
N GLU A 665 22.50 9.01 24.10
CA GLU A 665 21.20 8.45 24.50
C GLU A 665 20.06 9.03 23.64
N ASP A 666 20.13 10.32 23.29
CA ASP A 666 19.27 10.96 22.30
C ASP A 666 19.45 10.38 20.90
N LEU A 667 20.67 10.06 20.46
CA LEU A 667 20.91 9.39 19.17
C LEU A 667 20.26 8.01 19.13
N ALA A 668 20.47 7.17 20.17
CA ALA A 668 19.88 5.84 20.24
C ALA A 668 18.34 5.88 20.24
N THR A 669 17.75 6.80 21.00
CA THR A 669 16.30 7.06 21.04
C THR A 669 15.79 7.63 19.71
N THR A 670 16.57 8.46 19.01
CA THR A 670 16.20 9.03 17.71
C THR A 670 16.17 7.98 16.60
N LEU A 671 17.09 7.01 16.61
CA LEU A 671 17.11 5.90 15.65
C LEU A 671 15.82 5.07 15.72
N SER A 672 15.25 4.88 16.91
CA SER A 672 13.95 4.23 17.12
C SER A 672 12.74 5.19 17.10
N LEU A 673 12.94 6.48 16.78
CA LEU A 673 11.90 7.52 16.77
C LEU A 673 11.13 7.62 18.11
N GLY A 674 11.84 7.49 19.24
CA GLY A 674 11.25 7.47 20.58
C GLY A 674 10.63 6.14 20.99
N GLN A 675 10.47 5.19 20.06
CA GLN A 675 9.81 3.91 20.27
C GLN A 675 10.80 2.88 20.83
N ILE A 676 11.22 3.06 22.10
CA ILE A 676 12.12 2.14 22.81
C ILE A 676 11.44 0.75 22.90
N PRO A 677 12.06 -0.33 22.41
CA PRO A 677 11.46 -1.66 22.47
C PRO A 677 11.60 -2.31 23.85
N SER A 678 10.59 -3.10 24.23
CA SER A 678 10.71 -4.08 25.32
C SER A 678 11.92 -5.02 25.09
N PRO A 679 12.66 -5.41 26.15
CA PRO A 679 12.42 -5.17 27.58
C PRO A 679 13.08 -3.90 28.14
N TYR A 680 13.58 -2.99 27.30
CA TYR A 680 14.32 -1.80 27.75
C TYR A 680 13.36 -0.72 28.23
N ASN A 681 13.61 -0.18 29.43
CA ASN A 681 12.75 0.82 30.07
C ASN A 681 13.39 2.21 30.09
N TRP A 682 14.72 2.29 30.02
CA TRP A 682 15.46 3.54 30.15
C TRP A 682 16.31 3.87 28.91
N PRO A 683 16.49 5.16 28.53
CA PRO A 683 17.32 5.56 27.38
C PRO A 683 18.78 5.08 27.47
N SER A 684 19.33 4.93 28.67
CA SER A 684 20.69 4.43 28.92
C SER A 684 20.82 2.93 28.65
N GLU A 685 19.83 2.11 29.04
CA GLU A 685 19.72 0.70 28.67
C GLU A 685 19.56 0.56 27.15
N TRP A 686 18.68 1.39 26.56
CA TRP A 686 18.42 1.37 25.13
C TRP A 686 19.63 1.78 24.29
N ARG A 687 20.38 2.82 24.70
CA ARG A 687 21.68 3.17 24.11
C ARG A 687 22.62 1.97 24.12
N THR A 688 22.73 1.31 25.28
CA THR A 688 23.63 0.15 25.47
C THR A 688 23.25 -1.00 24.52
N ALA A 689 21.97 -1.31 24.38
CA ALA A 689 21.47 -2.30 23.44
C ALA A 689 21.71 -1.90 21.97
N CYS A 690 21.29 -0.69 21.59
CA CYS A 690 21.46 -0.13 20.26
C CYS A 690 22.92 -0.14 19.81
N TYR A 691 23.83 0.39 20.64
CA TYR A 691 25.25 0.46 20.32
C TYR A 691 25.91 -0.93 20.23
N SER A 692 25.57 -1.88 21.12
CA SER A 692 26.06 -3.25 21.02
C SER A 692 25.59 -3.94 19.73
N ILE A 693 24.33 -3.76 19.33
CA ILE A 693 23.78 -4.29 18.07
C ILE A 693 24.52 -3.69 16.87
N PHE A 694 24.66 -2.37 16.79
CA PHE A 694 25.34 -1.71 15.67
C PHE A 694 26.84 -2.06 15.64
N ALA A 695 27.56 -2.00 16.77
CA ALA A 695 28.98 -2.34 16.84
C ALA A 695 29.26 -3.78 16.38
N ASN A 696 28.48 -4.75 16.86
CA ASN A 696 28.61 -6.14 16.43
C ASN A 696 28.31 -6.29 14.94
N LEU A 697 27.21 -5.73 14.43
CA LEU A 697 26.86 -5.84 13.00
C LEU A 697 27.87 -5.13 12.09
N ILE A 698 28.49 -4.02 12.53
CA ILE A 698 29.60 -3.37 11.81
C ILE A 698 30.82 -4.30 11.79
N HIS A 699 31.22 -4.87 12.92
CA HIS A 699 32.35 -5.81 12.99
C HIS A 699 32.13 -7.07 12.14
N GLU A 700 30.91 -7.62 12.15
CA GLU A 700 30.50 -8.80 11.36
C GLU A 700 30.40 -8.55 9.85
N ARG A 701 30.07 -7.32 9.41
CA ARG A 701 29.68 -7.03 8.00
C ARG A 701 30.59 -6.04 7.28
N LEU A 702 31.31 -5.21 8.03
CA LEU A 702 32.22 -4.19 7.53
C LEU A 702 33.60 -4.32 8.22
N PRO A 703 34.23 -5.52 8.26
CA PRO A 703 35.40 -5.80 9.10
C PRO A 703 36.66 -4.98 8.75
N TYR A 704 36.67 -4.31 7.60
CA TYR A 704 37.73 -3.39 7.18
C TYR A 704 37.55 -1.95 7.73
N ILE A 705 36.43 -1.64 8.37
CA ILE A 705 36.18 -0.36 9.04
C ILE A 705 36.53 -0.52 10.53
N PRO A 706 37.58 0.15 11.04
CA PRO A 706 37.91 0.09 12.45
C PRO A 706 36.84 0.82 13.27
N LEU A 707 36.39 0.18 14.35
CA LEU A 707 35.60 0.84 15.39
C LEU A 707 36.51 1.76 16.22
N ASP A 708 35.99 2.91 16.64
CA ASP A 708 36.63 3.66 17.74
C ASP A 708 36.53 2.87 19.06
N ARG A 709 37.36 3.24 20.03
CA ARG A 709 37.46 2.54 21.33
C ARG A 709 36.09 2.37 22.00
N THR A 710 35.25 3.41 22.02
CA THR A 710 33.95 3.37 22.68
C THR A 710 33.01 2.38 21.98
N LEU A 711 32.97 2.34 20.65
CA LEU A 711 32.19 1.30 19.93
C LEU A 711 32.79 -0.10 20.05
N PHE A 712 34.12 -0.22 20.16
CA PHE A 712 34.79 -1.50 20.39
C PHE A 712 34.42 -2.10 21.76
N ASP A 713 34.37 -1.26 22.80
CA ASP A 713 33.99 -1.69 24.16
C ASP A 713 32.56 -2.28 24.19
N TYR A 714 31.64 -1.81 23.34
CA TYR A 714 30.27 -2.34 23.20
C TYR A 714 30.19 -3.74 22.57
N LEU A 715 31.23 -4.26 21.92
CA LEU A 715 31.21 -5.60 21.31
C LEU A 715 30.93 -6.72 22.32
N ASN A 716 31.51 -6.59 23.52
CA ASN A 716 31.47 -7.60 24.59
C ASN A 716 30.33 -7.38 25.60
N VAL A 717 29.46 -6.39 25.39
CA VAL A 717 28.35 -6.08 26.30
C VAL A 717 27.20 -7.07 26.07
N ALA A 718 26.84 -7.79 27.13
CA ALA A 718 25.70 -8.70 27.13
C ALA A 718 24.37 -7.93 27.03
N ILE A 719 23.51 -8.35 26.11
CA ILE A 719 22.20 -7.73 25.82
C ILE A 719 21.15 -8.83 25.60
N ALA A 720 19.86 -8.48 25.69
CA ALA A 720 18.77 -9.45 25.51
C ALA A 720 18.67 -10.02 24.08
N VAL A 721 19.21 -9.31 23.08
CA VAL A 721 19.15 -9.69 21.66
C VAL A 721 20.30 -10.66 21.33
N ARG A 722 19.95 -11.92 21.05
CA ARG A 722 20.91 -12.98 20.65
C ARG A 722 21.61 -12.63 19.33
N PRO A 723 22.86 -13.09 19.10
CA PRO A 723 23.64 -12.72 17.90
C PRO A 723 22.91 -12.96 16.58
N GLU A 724 22.23 -14.09 16.46
CA GLU A 724 21.53 -14.52 15.24
C GLU A 724 20.34 -13.61 14.91
N ALA A 725 19.69 -13.08 15.95
CA ALA A 725 18.52 -12.21 15.84
C ALA A 725 18.87 -10.74 15.53
N ARG A 726 20.13 -10.31 15.69
CA ARG A 726 20.56 -8.89 15.55
C ARG A 726 20.11 -8.24 14.24
N ARG A 727 20.19 -8.96 13.12
CA ARG A 727 19.77 -8.49 11.79
C ARG A 727 18.25 -8.23 11.74
N GLU A 728 17.46 -9.20 12.17
CA GLU A 728 16.00 -9.12 12.16
C GLU A 728 15.50 -8.03 13.12
N TYR A 729 16.13 -7.94 14.29
CA TYR A 729 15.88 -6.90 15.28
C TYR A 729 16.17 -5.50 14.70
N LEU A 730 17.30 -5.31 13.99
CA LEU A 730 17.60 -4.05 13.32
C LEU A 730 16.54 -3.69 12.26
N GLN A 731 16.16 -4.65 11.43
CA GLN A 731 15.15 -4.43 10.39
C GLN A 731 13.76 -4.10 10.96
N ARG A 732 13.40 -4.65 12.13
CA ARG A 732 12.13 -4.42 12.85
C ARG A 732 12.09 -3.09 13.63
N HIS A 733 13.20 -2.70 14.25
CA HIS A 733 13.24 -1.59 15.21
C HIS A 733 13.94 -0.32 14.71
N PHE A 734 14.65 -0.39 13.58
CA PHE A 734 15.32 0.78 12.96
C PHE A 734 15.03 0.94 11.47
N GLY A 735 14.86 -0.14 10.71
CA GLY A 735 14.84 -0.09 9.24
C GLY A 735 13.83 0.90 8.64
N ASP A 736 12.54 0.71 8.94
CA ASP A 736 11.44 1.57 8.47
C ASP A 736 11.45 3.00 9.06
N ARG A 737 12.24 3.22 10.11
CA ARG A 737 12.40 4.49 10.83
C ARG A 737 13.52 5.33 10.23
N MET A 738 14.64 4.71 9.88
CA MET A 738 15.76 5.36 9.21
C MET A 738 15.51 5.58 7.70
N MET A 739 14.79 4.66 7.04
CA MET A 739 14.55 4.69 5.58
C MET A 739 13.94 6.02 5.10
N GLY A 740 14.58 6.64 4.10
CA GLY A 740 14.21 7.94 3.51
C GLY A 740 14.46 9.17 4.40
N ARG A 741 15.07 8.99 5.57
CA ARG A 741 15.34 10.05 6.55
C ARG A 741 16.83 10.30 6.71
N CYS A 742 17.18 11.47 7.23
CA CYS A 742 18.52 11.78 7.72
C CYS A 742 18.48 12.37 9.13
N PHE A 743 19.48 12.03 9.92
CA PHE A 743 19.76 12.61 11.22
C PHE A 743 20.11 14.11 11.12
N CYS A 744 19.72 14.90 12.12
CA CYS A 744 20.04 16.31 12.22
C CYS A 744 20.40 16.75 13.63
N ILE A 745 21.21 17.82 13.69
CA ILE A 745 21.47 18.59 14.89
C ILE A 745 21.10 20.05 14.60
N THR A 746 20.38 20.66 15.52
CA THR A 746 19.84 22.02 15.45
C THR A 746 20.79 23.07 16.05
N GLN A 747 20.46 24.36 16.00
CA GLN A 747 21.32 25.42 16.53
C GLN A 747 21.38 25.38 18.07
N GLU A 748 20.26 25.15 18.76
CA GLU A 748 20.21 24.92 20.22
C GLU A 748 20.55 23.44 20.58
N LYS A 749 21.33 22.75 19.73
CA LYS A 749 21.83 21.37 19.88
C LYS A 749 20.78 20.27 20.18
N ARG A 750 19.49 20.47 19.87
CA ARG A 750 18.53 19.33 19.85
C ARG A 750 18.90 18.37 18.73
N ILE A 751 18.77 17.09 19.04
CA ILE A 751 18.99 15.96 18.13
C ILE A 751 17.65 15.52 17.52
N GLY A 752 17.68 15.08 16.27
CA GLY A 752 16.48 14.66 15.55
C GLY A 752 16.75 13.87 14.28
N MET A 753 15.67 13.51 13.59
CA MET A 753 15.69 12.81 12.30
C MET A 753 14.48 13.21 11.46
N GLY A 754 14.70 13.72 10.26
CA GLY A 754 13.65 14.20 9.34
C GLY A 754 13.90 13.73 7.91
N THR A 755 13.08 14.19 6.97
CA THR A 755 13.25 13.87 5.54
C THR A 755 14.67 14.14 5.02
N GLY A 756 15.19 13.30 4.11
CA GLY A 756 16.54 13.47 3.55
C GLY A 756 16.78 14.78 2.80
N PHE A 757 15.72 15.49 2.38
CA PHE A 757 15.76 16.78 1.67
C PHE A 757 15.90 18.01 2.59
N MET A 758 15.89 17.78 3.89
CA MET A 758 16.30 18.75 4.90
C MET A 758 17.68 19.34 4.57
N LEU A 759 17.89 20.63 4.83
CA LEU A 759 19.15 21.34 4.67
C LEU A 759 19.45 22.18 5.92
N PRO A 760 20.73 22.48 6.21
CA PRO A 760 21.09 23.55 7.14
C PRO A 760 20.39 24.86 6.74
N GLY A 761 19.77 25.53 7.71
CA GLY A 761 18.94 26.73 7.49
C GLY A 761 17.43 26.48 7.42
N ASP A 762 16.96 25.23 7.29
CA ASP A 762 15.53 24.92 7.43
C ASP A 762 15.05 25.17 8.86
N GLN A 763 13.90 25.83 9.03
CA GLN A 763 13.33 26.14 10.34
C GLN A 763 12.51 24.97 10.88
N VAL A 764 12.74 24.60 12.14
CA VAL A 764 11.96 23.60 12.87
C VAL A 764 10.83 24.32 13.60
N VAL A 765 9.58 23.96 13.31
CA VAL A 765 8.40 24.54 13.97
C VAL A 765 7.42 23.45 14.39
N VAL A 766 6.61 23.70 15.41
CA VAL A 766 5.44 22.86 15.76
C VAL A 766 4.18 23.65 15.40
N PRO A 767 3.49 23.31 14.31
CA PRO A 767 2.21 23.91 13.97
C PRO A 767 1.15 23.58 15.01
N LEU A 768 0.20 24.47 15.26
CA LEU A 768 -0.97 24.11 16.07
C LEU A 768 -1.81 23.05 15.31
N GLY A 769 -2.34 22.06 16.03
CA GLY A 769 -3.11 20.96 15.42
C GLY A 769 -2.30 19.97 14.59
N CYS A 770 -0.97 19.91 14.73
CA CYS A 770 -0.13 18.91 14.06
C CYS A 770 0.48 17.90 15.05
N SER A 771 0.46 16.62 14.67
CA SER A 771 1.03 15.53 15.46
C SER A 771 2.56 15.56 15.50
N THR A 772 3.22 16.24 14.56
CA THR A 772 4.69 16.29 14.45
C THR A 772 5.24 17.72 14.35
N PRO A 773 6.51 17.96 14.72
CA PRO A 773 7.26 19.12 14.24
C PRO A 773 7.51 19.00 12.73
N ILE A 774 7.57 20.14 12.05
CA ILE A 774 7.79 20.24 10.60
C ILE A 774 8.98 21.14 10.27
N LEU A 775 9.49 20.95 9.05
CA LEU A 775 10.59 21.70 8.45
C LEU A 775 10.04 22.69 7.41
N LEU A 776 10.33 23.98 7.61
CA LEU A 776 9.97 25.06 6.70
C LEU A 776 11.22 25.76 6.17
N ARG A 777 11.36 25.81 4.84
CA ARG A 777 12.45 26.52 4.16
C ARG A 777 11.98 27.91 3.73
N PRO A 778 12.68 29.00 4.10
CA PRO A 778 12.40 30.31 3.52
C PRO A 778 12.69 30.27 2.01
N GLU A 779 11.67 30.43 1.17
CA GLU A 779 11.75 30.24 -0.28
C GLU A 779 10.73 31.15 -0.97
N GLY A 780 11.18 31.98 -1.91
CA GLY A 780 10.37 33.04 -2.53
C GLY A 780 10.76 34.47 -2.09
N THR A 781 10.16 35.48 -2.72
CA THR A 781 10.59 36.89 -2.62
C THR A 781 9.83 37.73 -1.59
N ARG A 782 8.86 37.13 -0.86
CA ARG A 782 7.92 37.85 0.01
C ARG A 782 7.83 37.32 1.46
N GLY A 783 8.83 36.56 1.91
CA GLY A 783 8.79 35.88 3.21
C GLY A 783 7.86 34.64 3.20
N GLU A 784 7.70 34.04 2.03
CA GLU A 784 6.98 32.78 1.83
C GLU A 784 7.90 31.59 2.18
N TYR A 785 7.30 30.45 2.48
CA TYR A 785 8.00 29.25 2.93
C TYR A 785 7.59 28.04 2.11
N ARG A 786 8.57 27.19 1.79
CA ARG A 786 8.33 25.85 1.26
C ARG A 786 8.20 24.87 2.43
N PHE A 787 7.20 24.01 2.38
CA PHE A 787 7.11 22.82 3.23
C PHE A 787 8.15 21.79 2.76
N VAL A 788 9.02 21.33 3.66
CA VAL A 788 10.12 20.42 3.33
C VAL A 788 9.85 19.00 3.81
N GLY A 789 9.38 18.85 5.05
CA GLY A 789 9.41 17.59 5.78
C GLY A 789 8.67 17.64 7.11
N ASP A 790 8.29 16.48 7.61
CA ASP A 790 8.17 16.24 9.05
C ASP A 790 9.56 15.95 9.65
N VAL A 791 9.70 16.14 10.95
CA VAL A 791 10.96 15.89 11.66
C VAL A 791 10.72 15.43 13.09
N TYR A 792 11.30 14.28 13.45
CA TYR A 792 11.42 13.86 14.83
C TYR A 792 12.45 14.74 15.53
N ILE A 793 12.09 15.32 16.68
CA ILE A 793 12.99 16.08 17.56
C ILE A 793 12.88 15.50 18.96
N SER A 794 14.01 15.09 19.55
CA SER A 794 14.00 14.44 20.85
C SER A 794 13.38 15.33 21.94
N GLY A 795 12.49 14.73 22.73
CA GLY A 795 11.78 15.43 23.80
C GLY A 795 10.81 16.54 23.35
N TYR A 796 10.40 16.59 22.07
CA TYR A 796 9.40 17.56 21.57
C TYR A 796 8.21 16.93 20.82
N MET A 797 8.17 15.60 20.65
CA MET A 797 7.09 14.90 19.95
C MET A 797 5.76 14.80 20.71
N ASN A 798 5.74 15.14 22.00
CA ASN A 798 4.60 14.97 22.90
C ASN A 798 4.34 16.26 23.69
N GLY A 799 3.51 17.17 23.16
CA GLY A 799 2.91 18.33 23.83
C GLY A 799 3.84 19.49 24.26
N ARG A 800 5.11 19.23 24.55
CA ARG A 800 6.05 20.15 25.24
C ARG A 800 6.17 21.53 24.59
N ALA A 801 6.08 21.62 23.27
CA ALA A 801 6.10 22.90 22.55
C ALA A 801 4.86 23.76 22.91
N ALA A 802 3.68 23.15 22.89
CA ALA A 802 2.42 23.79 23.25
C ALA A 802 2.33 24.11 24.74
N GLU A 803 2.92 23.31 25.62
CA GLU A 803 3.07 23.63 27.05
C GLU A 803 3.95 24.86 27.27
N GLN A 804 5.12 24.92 26.61
CA GLN A 804 6.02 26.08 26.67
C GLN A 804 5.33 27.35 26.15
N TRP A 805 4.53 27.26 25.09
CA TRP A 805 3.72 28.37 24.58
C TRP A 805 2.62 28.80 25.56
N LYS A 806 1.82 27.86 26.10
CA LYS A 806 0.80 28.12 27.13
C LYS A 806 1.39 28.76 28.39
N ALA A 807 2.62 28.42 28.74
CA ALA A 807 3.38 28.98 29.87
C ALA A 807 4.16 30.28 29.51
N GLY A 808 3.95 30.87 28.33
CA GLY A 808 4.61 32.12 27.90
C GLY A 808 6.11 32.01 27.58
N LYS A 809 6.68 30.80 27.59
CA LYS A 809 8.12 30.53 27.36
C LYS A 809 8.49 30.46 25.87
N ARG A 810 7.51 30.30 24.97
CA ARG A 810 7.68 30.44 23.51
C ARG A 810 6.54 31.28 22.93
N SER A 811 6.83 32.04 21.88
CA SER A 811 5.84 32.82 21.11
C SER A 811 5.25 32.01 19.96
N LEU A 812 4.02 32.32 19.55
CA LEU A 812 3.40 31.83 18.31
C LEU A 812 3.76 32.76 17.14
N LYS A 813 4.05 32.21 15.95
CA LYS A 813 4.28 32.96 14.72
C LYS A 813 3.37 32.46 13.59
N LYS A 814 3.11 33.33 12.61
CA LYS A 814 2.45 33.00 11.34
C LYS A 814 3.51 32.67 10.27
N TYR A 815 3.22 31.69 9.44
CA TYR A 815 4.04 31.25 8.31
C TYR A 815 3.15 31.09 7.08
N VAL A 816 3.56 31.59 5.91
CA VAL A 816 2.81 31.41 4.65
C VAL A 816 3.48 30.33 3.82
N LEU A 817 2.81 29.20 3.64
CA LEU A 817 3.24 28.11 2.78
C LEU A 817 2.81 28.38 1.33
N HIS A 818 3.55 27.82 0.35
CA HIS A 818 3.26 27.90 -1.09
C HIS A 818 3.66 26.62 -1.83
#